data_AF-A0A948BBN5-F1
#
_entry.id   AF-A0A948BBN5-F1
#
_cell.length_a   1.000
_cell.length_b   1.000
_cell.length_c   1.000
_cell.angle_alpha   90.00
_cell.angle_beta   90.00
_cell.angle_gamma   90.00
#
_symmetry.space_group_name_H-M   'P 1'
#
loop_
_entity.id
_entity.type
_entity.pdbx_description
1 polymer ?
#
loop_
_entity_poly.entity_id
_entity_poly.type
_entity_poly.pdbx_seq_one_letter_code
_entity_poly.pdbx_strand_id
1 'polypeptide(L)'
;MEDRLPDFFESNMALLHKHHPAQWETFSESPPDPVGEVYKTASGELNLRVTGRDGETVTMHSAENPKGAGDDFLTQVPEEATGLVGLLGMGLGHGALAIINERPHIRHLAIFELDPGIFRQAMQHIDLADLLSDPRVLLSVTPTPEVDKILTPAFRALMLENIHTLRHLPSFALHETGYKELNNQLFERFNRANVEGNTNIYHGKTYLTNRLENMKTIHHHCLIDRLHNRFKGIPAIIVAGGPSLDKNIDQLKEAQGKAVIIAVDSTLPALLAHGVTPNFVTTIDAQDLIFEKFAHVADKCRDVSIITMPWVSSKVARVFPAKKIFWTFTALPIESWLLDLLGGHLRTGGAATVAHLNLQAATILGCSPIIFVGQDLAYTDNKDHADNTTLTHKETMDLAIGSENGLIWSDGVNGGKVATNRSFFEMRLHFEKMISNAAGFEIINSTEGGVHIEGTQVLPLKESLARFCRHEQEIDSRIHPPESKDWHPDPRQLLAAYKKLLEKIISVQKTIKANSPISQQAIKLLKQEKRSKDNPLTPQTLPPDLQKKIIAVNDCHQSLDKELTLWQIIRDLTLAGIRDSERKKHALKKIQGEPEKYSQWLIGSMECYEEINDVRRKALALFKKHFSETLEFHRAENRLLKRIHKGVTDHVKDSMKLARHYYETGNIVLLEKVLETLPPAEQDSAEVHFYRGIIAAHLVQYDAADRHFGAAIQAAPVYAEKIRAFQEQMAEEYREYGRNFIIDVKSRRRMLIKGLRYCSDYQPLIDVVRLHASEGLKAAQDPSKAPAHLDCIDLVKTWCRDIEEHDVLRANLLPSQIAGFYQQLIVIQHSEDDTAGVLNSYSRILAITPDDASVHHNVASILFGLGEFQQGIKHLEKAVAIDKSYAGFWEKIGDNLYQSAQFDEAIFAYEKCFMAWPENTGLLKKIGDCYVAMNQPEAAKAAYLALKEKLMAGLPTPPQVH
;
A
#
# COMPACT_ATOMS: atom_id res chain seq x y z
N MET A 1 -67.24 -23.99 5.58
CA MET A 1 -66.14 -23.84 6.55
C MET A 1 -65.41 -22.59 6.12
N GLU A 2 -65.42 -21.55 6.94
CA GLU A 2 -64.64 -20.34 6.66
C GLU A 2 -63.17 -20.73 6.52
N ASP A 3 -62.54 -20.20 5.49
CA ASP A 3 -61.19 -20.50 5.07
C ASP A 3 -60.21 -19.82 6.04
N ARG A 4 -60.15 -20.32 7.29
CA ARG A 4 -59.30 -19.76 8.36
C ARG A 4 -57.84 -19.74 7.92
N LEU A 5 -57.20 -18.59 8.09
CA LEU A 5 -55.77 -18.44 7.88
C LEU A 5 -55.01 -19.36 8.85
N PRO A 6 -53.85 -19.90 8.44
CA PRO A 6 -52.98 -20.67 9.33
C PRO A 6 -52.56 -19.84 10.54
N ASP A 7 -52.40 -20.49 11.70
CA ASP A 7 -51.89 -19.89 12.92
C ASP A 7 -50.74 -20.73 13.49
N PHE A 8 -49.53 -20.18 13.46
CA PHE A 8 -48.27 -20.76 13.93
C PHE A 8 -47.68 -19.96 15.09
N PHE A 9 -48.43 -19.01 15.67
CA PHE A 9 -47.88 -18.03 16.61
C PHE A 9 -47.20 -18.72 17.81
N GLU A 10 -47.91 -19.62 18.50
CA GLU A 10 -47.39 -20.31 19.69
C GLU A 10 -46.17 -21.21 19.37
N SER A 11 -46.19 -21.94 18.25
CA SER A 11 -45.08 -22.81 17.84
C SER A 11 -43.83 -21.99 17.49
N ASN A 12 -44.00 -20.92 16.71
CA ASN A 12 -42.91 -20.02 16.40
C ASN A 12 -42.41 -19.32 17.67
N MET A 13 -43.32 -19.00 18.59
CA MET A 13 -42.96 -18.32 19.82
C MET A 13 -42.08 -19.21 20.72
N ALA A 14 -42.41 -20.50 20.83
CA ALA A 14 -41.57 -21.46 21.54
C ALA A 14 -40.15 -21.56 20.94
N LEU A 15 -40.02 -21.49 19.60
CA LEU A 15 -38.73 -21.54 18.92
C LEU A 15 -37.91 -20.27 19.13
N LEU A 16 -38.53 -19.09 19.00
CA LEU A 16 -37.85 -17.81 19.18
C LEU A 16 -37.39 -17.63 20.64
N HIS A 17 -38.14 -18.11 21.65
CA HIS A 17 -37.65 -18.18 23.05
C HIS A 17 -36.41 -19.07 23.20
N LYS A 18 -36.43 -20.25 22.56
CA LYS A 18 -35.34 -21.24 22.69
C LYS A 18 -34.06 -20.83 21.97
N HIS A 19 -34.17 -20.24 20.78
CA HIS A 19 -33.03 -20.02 19.88
C HIS A 19 -32.60 -18.55 19.77
N HIS A 20 -33.51 -17.60 20.06
CA HIS A 20 -33.24 -16.16 19.99
C HIS A 20 -33.78 -15.41 21.24
N PRO A 21 -33.31 -15.76 22.45
CA PRO A 21 -33.91 -15.30 23.71
C PRO A 21 -33.98 -13.77 23.85
N ALA A 22 -32.99 -13.04 23.33
CA ALA A 22 -33.00 -11.57 23.37
C ALA A 22 -34.13 -10.95 22.52
N GLN A 23 -34.43 -11.55 21.36
CA GLN A 23 -35.55 -11.11 20.53
C GLN A 23 -36.88 -11.50 21.16
N TRP A 24 -36.96 -12.70 21.77
CA TRP A 24 -38.15 -13.12 22.52
C TRP A 24 -38.47 -12.20 23.70
N GLU A 25 -37.46 -11.83 24.49
CA GLU A 25 -37.62 -10.93 25.64
C GLU A 25 -38.19 -9.59 25.18
N THR A 26 -37.57 -8.98 24.17
CA THR A 26 -38.05 -7.73 23.55
C THR A 26 -39.49 -7.86 23.03
N PHE A 27 -39.79 -8.96 22.34
CA PHE A 27 -41.10 -9.21 21.74
C PHE A 27 -42.18 -9.57 22.78
N SER A 28 -41.79 -10.03 23.97
CA SER A 28 -42.72 -10.40 25.06
C SER A 28 -42.99 -9.25 26.02
N GLU A 29 -41.98 -8.43 26.32
CA GLU A 29 -42.10 -7.26 27.18
C GLU A 29 -42.97 -6.16 26.54
N SER A 30 -42.87 -6.00 25.21
CA SER A 30 -43.70 -5.09 24.43
C SER A 30 -44.20 -5.78 23.17
N PRO A 31 -45.28 -6.59 23.25
CA PRO A 31 -45.85 -7.29 22.11
C PRO A 31 -46.30 -6.29 21.04
N PRO A 32 -45.75 -6.33 19.83
CA PRO A 32 -46.17 -5.42 18.78
C PRO A 32 -47.54 -5.82 18.23
N ASP A 33 -48.37 -4.81 17.95
CA ASP A 33 -49.62 -5.03 17.24
C ASP A 33 -49.33 -5.51 15.80
N PRO A 34 -50.07 -6.51 15.29
CA PRO A 34 -49.95 -6.93 13.90
C PRO A 34 -50.36 -5.77 12.98
N VAL A 35 -49.54 -5.50 11.95
CA VAL A 35 -49.83 -4.44 10.96
C VAL A 35 -50.36 -5.02 9.67
N GLY A 36 -51.23 -4.27 8.98
CA GLY A 36 -51.75 -4.66 7.68
C GLY A 36 -52.73 -5.85 7.69
N GLU A 37 -53.12 -6.27 6.50
CA GLU A 37 -54.08 -7.35 6.25
C GLU A 37 -53.38 -8.51 5.52
N VAL A 38 -53.43 -9.71 6.11
CA VAL A 38 -52.96 -10.96 5.48
C VAL A 38 -54.08 -11.57 4.66
N TYR A 39 -53.78 -11.96 3.42
CA TYR A 39 -54.77 -12.54 2.50
C TYR A 39 -54.15 -13.64 1.64
N LYS A 40 -54.99 -14.55 1.11
CA LYS A 40 -54.59 -15.56 0.13
C LYS A 40 -54.61 -14.97 -1.28
N THR A 41 -53.54 -15.20 -2.03
CA THR A 41 -53.44 -14.84 -3.44
C THR A 41 -54.15 -15.83 -4.36
N ALA A 42 -54.20 -15.54 -5.66
CA ALA A 42 -54.78 -16.44 -6.66
C ALA A 42 -54.03 -17.79 -6.76
N SER A 43 -52.76 -17.84 -6.37
CA SER A 43 -51.96 -19.07 -6.27
C SER A 43 -52.17 -19.84 -4.96
N GLY A 44 -52.99 -19.34 -4.03
CA GLY A 44 -53.27 -19.95 -2.73
C GLY A 44 -52.25 -19.60 -1.64
N GLU A 45 -51.17 -18.92 -1.99
CA GLU A 45 -50.12 -18.48 -1.07
C GLU A 45 -50.51 -17.20 -0.32
N LEU A 46 -49.98 -17.02 0.89
CA LEU A 46 -50.26 -15.85 1.72
C LEU A 46 -49.45 -14.64 1.28
N ASN A 47 -50.08 -13.48 1.37
CA ASN A 47 -49.45 -12.18 1.15
C ASN A 47 -49.95 -11.19 2.21
N LEU A 48 -49.24 -10.09 2.38
CA LEU A 48 -49.52 -9.07 3.37
C LEU A 48 -49.62 -7.71 2.68
N ARG A 49 -50.66 -6.95 3.02
CA ARG A 49 -50.86 -5.59 2.56
C ARG A 49 -50.76 -4.62 3.74
N VAL A 50 -49.80 -3.70 3.70
CA VAL A 50 -49.56 -2.74 4.78
C VAL A 50 -49.80 -1.34 4.26
N THR A 51 -50.47 -0.50 5.04
CA THR A 51 -50.64 0.92 4.71
C THR A 51 -49.57 1.75 5.43
N GLY A 52 -48.75 2.46 4.66
CA GLY A 52 -47.72 3.36 5.15
C GLY A 52 -48.29 4.60 5.83
N ARG A 53 -47.40 5.42 6.42
CA ARG A 53 -47.78 6.66 7.14
C ARG A 53 -48.31 7.76 6.22
N ASP A 54 -47.97 7.69 4.94
CA ASP A 54 -48.45 8.54 3.84
C ASP A 54 -49.82 8.10 3.30
N GLY A 55 -50.37 6.98 3.79
CA GLY A 55 -51.62 6.40 3.32
C GLY A 55 -51.46 5.54 2.07
N GLU A 56 -50.24 5.36 1.54
CA GLU A 56 -49.99 4.45 0.43
C GLU A 56 -50.01 3.00 0.91
N THR A 57 -50.63 2.15 0.12
CA THR A 57 -50.76 0.74 0.45
C THR A 57 -49.73 -0.08 -0.30
N VAL A 58 -48.80 -0.68 0.43
CA VAL A 58 -47.72 -1.53 -0.08
C VAL A 58 -48.11 -3.00 0.06
N THR A 59 -47.95 -3.77 -1.02
CA THR A 59 -48.09 -5.23 -0.96
C THR A 59 -46.70 -5.83 -0.74
N MET A 60 -46.56 -6.66 0.30
CA MET A 60 -45.26 -7.12 0.79
C MET A 60 -44.61 -8.18 -0.09
N HIS A 61 -45.38 -8.89 -0.92
CA HIS A 61 -44.86 -9.84 -1.90
C HIS A 61 -45.59 -9.69 -3.25
N SER A 62 -45.06 -10.30 -4.31
CA SER A 62 -45.77 -10.32 -5.60
C SER A 62 -47.16 -10.94 -5.45
N ALA A 63 -48.19 -10.30 -6.01
CA ALA A 63 -49.56 -10.80 -5.97
C ALA A 63 -49.74 -12.08 -6.80
N GLU A 64 -48.90 -12.29 -7.81
CA GLU A 64 -48.94 -13.46 -8.69
C GLU A 64 -48.14 -14.63 -8.08
N ASN A 65 -46.98 -14.33 -7.48
CA ASN A 65 -46.10 -15.33 -6.87
C ASN A 65 -45.46 -14.80 -5.56
N PRO A 66 -46.15 -14.90 -4.40
CA PRO A 66 -45.60 -14.42 -3.12
C PRO A 66 -44.26 -15.05 -2.73
N LYS A 67 -44.02 -16.31 -3.11
CA LYS A 67 -42.77 -17.03 -2.84
C LYS A 67 -41.64 -16.67 -3.82
N GLY A 68 -41.95 -16.02 -4.95
CA GLY A 68 -40.97 -15.66 -5.99
C GLY A 68 -39.85 -14.73 -5.53
N ALA A 69 -40.05 -13.97 -4.44
CA ALA A 69 -38.98 -13.22 -3.79
C ALA A 69 -37.82 -14.13 -3.33
N GLY A 70 -38.11 -15.40 -3.03
CA GLY A 70 -37.08 -16.43 -2.79
C GLY A 70 -36.21 -16.66 -4.01
N ASP A 71 -36.80 -16.83 -5.19
CA ASP A 71 -36.06 -17.04 -6.44
C ASP A 71 -35.17 -15.82 -6.78
N ASP A 72 -35.71 -14.61 -6.62
CA ASP A 72 -34.96 -13.35 -6.84
C ASP A 72 -33.75 -13.22 -5.90
N PHE A 73 -33.89 -13.65 -4.64
CA PHE A 73 -32.77 -13.66 -3.69
C PHE A 73 -31.77 -14.78 -4.00
N LEU A 74 -32.24 -15.95 -4.44
CA LEU A 74 -31.40 -17.08 -4.81
C LEU A 74 -30.57 -16.78 -6.08
N THR A 75 -31.05 -15.97 -7.02
CA THR A 75 -30.23 -15.53 -8.16
C THR A 75 -29.09 -14.59 -7.76
N GLN A 76 -29.28 -13.81 -6.68
CA GLN A 76 -28.27 -12.86 -6.16
C GLN A 76 -27.25 -13.52 -5.23
N VAL A 77 -27.55 -14.72 -4.72
CA VAL A 77 -26.66 -15.50 -3.87
C VAL A 77 -26.26 -16.78 -4.62
N PRO A 78 -25.02 -16.90 -5.13
CA PRO A 78 -24.58 -18.10 -5.83
C PRO A 78 -24.75 -19.38 -4.99
N GLU A 79 -24.93 -20.53 -5.63
CA GLU A 79 -25.10 -21.82 -4.93
C GLU A 79 -23.88 -22.18 -4.06
N GLU A 80 -22.69 -21.81 -4.54
CA GLU A 80 -21.41 -21.97 -3.87
C GLU A 80 -21.11 -20.87 -2.83
N ALA A 81 -22.04 -19.93 -2.61
CA ALA A 81 -21.84 -18.83 -1.68
C ALA A 81 -21.49 -19.34 -0.27
N THR A 82 -20.44 -18.75 0.28
CA THR A 82 -20.00 -18.95 1.67
C THR A 82 -20.05 -17.61 2.40
N GLY A 83 -19.94 -17.62 3.73
CA GLY A 83 -19.89 -16.38 4.52
C GLY A 83 -21.24 -15.90 5.03
N LEU A 84 -21.55 -14.62 4.82
CA LEU A 84 -22.72 -13.95 5.39
C LEU A 84 -23.69 -13.50 4.30
N VAL A 85 -24.98 -13.73 4.53
CA VAL A 85 -26.07 -13.08 3.80
C VAL A 85 -26.77 -12.12 4.77
N GLY A 86 -26.79 -10.83 4.46
CA GLY A 86 -27.56 -9.81 5.19
C GLY A 86 -28.87 -9.54 4.46
N LEU A 87 -30.00 -9.77 5.11
CA LEU A 87 -31.33 -9.53 4.58
C LEU A 87 -31.97 -8.33 5.31
N LEU A 88 -32.20 -7.25 4.56
CA LEU A 88 -32.80 -6.01 5.06
C LEU A 88 -34.30 -6.02 4.73
N GLY A 89 -35.11 -6.29 5.76
CA GLY A 89 -36.53 -6.57 5.68
C GLY A 89 -36.78 -8.03 5.28
N MET A 90 -37.74 -8.68 5.93
CA MET A 90 -38.09 -10.08 5.61
C MET A 90 -39.53 -10.24 5.13
N GLY A 91 -40.40 -9.25 5.36
CA GLY A 91 -41.82 -9.38 5.08
C GLY A 91 -42.41 -10.57 5.84
N LEU A 92 -43.07 -11.47 5.13
CA LEU A 92 -43.58 -12.72 5.72
C LEU A 92 -42.52 -13.83 5.85
N GLY A 93 -41.30 -13.62 5.36
CA GLY A 93 -40.18 -14.56 5.53
C GLY A 93 -39.91 -15.53 4.39
N HIS A 94 -40.66 -15.48 3.28
CA HIS A 94 -40.47 -16.38 2.13
C HIS A 94 -39.03 -16.39 1.59
N GLY A 95 -38.44 -15.21 1.40
CA GLY A 95 -37.06 -15.09 0.92
C GLY A 95 -36.03 -15.63 1.93
N ALA A 96 -36.25 -15.42 3.23
CA ALA A 96 -35.38 -15.94 4.28
C ALA A 96 -35.41 -17.48 4.35
N LEU A 97 -36.60 -18.07 4.23
CA LEU A 97 -36.80 -19.52 4.17
C LEU A 97 -36.15 -20.13 2.91
N ALA A 98 -36.28 -19.47 1.76
CA ALA A 98 -35.62 -19.93 0.54
C ALA A 98 -34.09 -19.96 0.69
N ILE A 99 -33.49 -18.90 1.24
CA ILE A 99 -32.05 -18.83 1.45
C ILE A 99 -31.57 -19.89 2.44
N ILE A 100 -32.24 -20.08 3.58
CA ILE A 100 -31.79 -21.04 4.59
C ILE A 100 -31.84 -22.48 4.06
N ASN A 101 -32.85 -22.81 3.26
CA ASN A 101 -33.06 -24.14 2.71
C ASN A 101 -32.18 -24.44 1.49
N GLU A 102 -32.05 -23.49 0.55
CA GLU A 102 -31.39 -23.70 -0.75
C GLU A 102 -29.93 -23.21 -0.78
N ARG A 103 -29.46 -22.51 0.25
CA ARG A 103 -28.05 -22.09 0.38
C ARG A 103 -27.42 -22.71 1.63
N PRO A 104 -27.21 -24.04 1.66
CA PRO A 104 -26.71 -24.71 2.84
C PRO A 104 -25.26 -24.32 3.18
N HIS A 105 -24.51 -23.70 2.25
CA HIS A 105 -23.07 -23.39 2.40
C HIS A 105 -22.78 -22.04 3.06
N ILE A 106 -23.78 -21.17 3.23
CA ILE A 106 -23.60 -19.91 3.96
C ILE A 106 -23.39 -20.19 5.44
N ARG A 107 -22.56 -19.37 6.10
CA ARG A 107 -22.29 -19.49 7.54
C ARG A 107 -23.32 -18.77 8.39
N HIS A 108 -23.79 -17.61 7.91
CA HIS A 108 -24.70 -16.76 8.64
C HIS A 108 -25.75 -16.16 7.71
N LEU A 109 -26.98 -16.06 8.20
CA LEU A 109 -28.07 -15.27 7.61
C LEU A 109 -28.49 -14.23 8.64
N ALA A 110 -28.07 -12.97 8.45
CA ALA A 110 -28.45 -11.87 9.32
C ALA A 110 -29.70 -11.18 8.79
N ILE A 111 -30.79 -11.19 9.56
CA ILE A 111 -32.09 -10.65 9.19
C ILE A 111 -32.39 -9.43 10.05
N PHE A 112 -32.70 -8.32 9.40
CA PHE A 112 -33.07 -7.06 10.05
C PHE A 112 -34.47 -6.65 9.61
N GLU A 113 -35.46 -6.83 10.50
CA GLU A 113 -36.83 -6.35 10.29
C GLU A 113 -37.06 -5.11 11.16
N LEU A 114 -37.26 -3.95 10.53
CA LEU A 114 -37.42 -2.69 11.24
C LEU A 114 -38.85 -2.48 11.75
N ASP A 115 -39.81 -3.27 11.24
CA ASP A 115 -41.20 -3.21 11.65
C ASP A 115 -41.61 -4.49 12.43
N PRO A 116 -41.62 -4.44 13.77
CA PRO A 116 -42.02 -5.59 14.59
C PRO A 116 -43.44 -6.09 14.32
N GLY A 117 -44.34 -5.23 13.80
CA GLY A 117 -45.70 -5.61 13.45
C GLY A 117 -45.75 -6.50 12.20
N ILE A 118 -44.85 -6.30 11.24
CA ILE A 118 -44.70 -7.18 10.07
C ILE A 118 -44.17 -8.54 10.51
N PHE A 119 -43.16 -8.54 11.41
CA PHE A 119 -42.66 -9.78 11.99
C PHE A 119 -43.73 -10.52 12.79
N ARG A 120 -44.62 -9.80 13.49
CA ARG A 120 -45.79 -10.39 14.17
C ARG A 120 -46.70 -11.15 13.20
N GLN A 121 -46.98 -10.58 12.03
CA GLN A 121 -47.76 -11.25 10.99
C GLN A 121 -47.07 -12.52 10.47
N ALA A 122 -45.75 -12.47 10.25
CA ALA A 122 -44.97 -13.63 9.84
C ALA A 122 -45.02 -14.74 10.90
N MET A 123 -44.79 -14.40 12.17
CA MET A 123 -44.87 -15.32 13.31
C MET A 123 -46.24 -15.99 13.44
N GLN A 124 -47.31 -15.26 13.12
CA GLN A 124 -48.67 -15.78 13.21
C GLN A 124 -49.05 -16.65 12.02
N HIS A 125 -48.69 -16.29 10.79
CA HIS A 125 -49.29 -16.91 9.61
C HIS A 125 -48.36 -17.82 8.79
N ILE A 126 -47.05 -17.80 9.06
CA ILE A 126 -46.05 -18.62 8.35
C ILE A 126 -45.39 -19.59 9.32
N ASP A 127 -45.18 -20.84 8.88
CA ASP A 127 -44.34 -21.78 9.60
C ASP A 127 -42.88 -21.35 9.45
N LEU A 128 -42.29 -20.83 10.52
CA LEU A 128 -40.91 -20.35 10.55
C LEU A 128 -39.97 -21.37 11.22
N ALA A 129 -40.38 -22.64 11.36
CA ALA A 129 -39.61 -23.63 12.09
C ALA A 129 -38.18 -23.81 11.57
N ASP A 130 -38.02 -23.95 10.24
CA ASP A 130 -36.71 -24.08 9.59
C ASP A 130 -35.84 -22.83 9.76
N LEU A 131 -36.45 -21.64 9.85
CA LEU A 131 -35.73 -20.39 10.01
C LEU A 131 -35.29 -20.16 11.47
N LEU A 132 -36.22 -20.25 12.43
CA LEU A 132 -35.98 -19.92 13.83
C LEU A 132 -35.17 -20.99 14.58
N SER A 133 -35.11 -22.21 14.07
CA SER A 133 -34.32 -23.29 14.67
C SER A 133 -32.90 -23.39 14.10
N ASP A 134 -32.62 -22.75 12.96
CA ASP A 134 -31.32 -22.85 12.29
C ASP A 134 -30.25 -21.98 12.98
N PRO A 135 -29.12 -22.56 13.42
CA PRO A 135 -28.08 -21.84 14.15
C PRO A 135 -27.32 -20.81 13.29
N ARG A 136 -27.53 -20.76 11.98
CA ARG A 136 -26.95 -19.75 11.08
C ARG A 136 -27.69 -18.42 11.16
N VAL A 137 -28.92 -18.39 11.68
CA VAL A 137 -29.76 -17.18 11.68
C VAL A 137 -29.35 -16.22 12.79
N LEU A 138 -29.10 -14.96 12.41
CA LEU A 138 -28.88 -13.83 13.32
C LEU A 138 -30.06 -12.87 13.13
N LEU A 139 -30.93 -12.74 14.12
CA LEU A 139 -32.20 -12.03 13.97
C LEU A 139 -32.21 -10.73 14.78
N SER A 140 -32.68 -9.64 14.16
CA SER A 140 -32.97 -8.36 14.81
C SER A 140 -34.33 -7.84 14.34
N VAL A 141 -35.25 -7.66 15.28
CA VAL A 141 -36.60 -7.15 15.03
C VAL A 141 -36.82 -5.88 15.85
N THR A 142 -36.44 -4.73 15.29
CA THR A 142 -36.53 -3.43 15.97
C THR A 142 -36.33 -2.27 14.99
N PRO A 143 -37.00 -1.11 15.18
CA PRO A 143 -36.76 0.08 14.36
C PRO A 143 -35.33 0.63 14.43
N THR A 144 -34.58 0.33 15.50
CA THR A 144 -33.22 0.85 15.72
C THR A 144 -32.26 -0.29 16.07
N PRO A 145 -31.81 -1.07 15.08
CA PRO A 145 -30.96 -2.24 15.33
C PRO A 145 -29.54 -1.86 15.74
N GLU A 146 -29.00 -2.54 16.75
CA GLU A 146 -27.57 -2.47 17.10
C GLU A 146 -26.75 -3.41 16.19
N VAL A 147 -26.45 -2.95 14.97
CA VAL A 147 -25.79 -3.74 13.91
C VAL A 147 -24.54 -4.49 14.40
N ASP A 148 -23.64 -3.82 15.12
CA ASP A 148 -22.40 -4.42 15.61
C ASP A 148 -22.63 -5.59 16.57
N LYS A 149 -23.63 -5.48 17.44
CA LYS A 149 -23.98 -6.52 18.41
C LYS A 149 -24.54 -7.75 17.71
N ILE A 150 -25.44 -7.54 16.75
CA ILE A 150 -26.07 -8.62 15.96
C ILE A 150 -25.02 -9.37 15.13
N LEU A 151 -24.08 -8.66 14.53
CA LEU A 151 -23.06 -9.25 13.66
C LEU A 151 -21.84 -9.80 14.40
N THR A 152 -21.75 -9.65 15.73
CA THR A 152 -20.63 -10.15 16.53
C THR A 152 -20.34 -11.64 16.30
N PRO A 153 -21.34 -12.55 16.22
CA PRO A 153 -21.09 -13.96 15.91
C PRO A 153 -20.52 -14.19 14.50
N ALA A 154 -20.86 -13.32 13.54
CA ALA A 154 -20.41 -13.38 12.15
C ALA A 154 -19.05 -12.69 11.92
N PHE A 155 -18.41 -12.12 12.94
CA PHE A 155 -17.17 -11.34 12.81
C PHE A 155 -16.10 -12.03 11.96
N ARG A 156 -15.90 -13.34 12.12
CA ARG A 156 -14.91 -14.08 11.32
C ARG A 156 -15.32 -14.25 9.86
N ALA A 157 -16.61 -14.47 9.59
CA ALA A 157 -17.12 -14.58 8.23
C ALA A 157 -16.99 -13.22 7.51
N LEU A 158 -17.31 -12.13 8.20
CA LEU A 158 -17.16 -10.76 7.71
C LEU A 158 -15.74 -10.39 7.26
N MET A 159 -14.73 -11.01 7.86
CA MET A 159 -13.32 -10.70 7.60
C MET A 159 -12.68 -11.60 6.54
N LEU A 160 -13.29 -12.75 6.24
CA LEU A 160 -12.60 -13.87 5.57
C LEU A 160 -13.40 -14.51 4.43
N GLU A 161 -14.69 -14.19 4.28
CA GLU A 161 -15.60 -14.82 3.30
C GLU A 161 -16.50 -13.78 2.61
N ASN A 162 -17.22 -14.22 1.58
CA ASN A 162 -18.09 -13.34 0.80
C ASN A 162 -19.28 -12.86 1.63
N ILE A 163 -19.72 -11.63 1.33
CA ILE A 163 -20.88 -10.99 1.97
C ILE A 163 -21.87 -10.63 0.87
N HIS A 164 -23.11 -11.08 1.01
CA HIS A 164 -24.20 -10.72 0.11
C HIS A 164 -25.23 -9.90 0.89
N THR A 165 -25.64 -8.75 0.34
CA THR A 165 -26.66 -7.90 0.97
C THR A 165 -27.91 -7.89 0.10
N LEU A 166 -29.02 -8.36 0.66
CA LEU A 166 -30.31 -8.48 0.01
C LEU A 166 -31.28 -7.46 0.59
N ARG A 167 -32.09 -6.87 -0.28
CA ARG A 167 -33.08 -5.85 0.09
C ARG A 167 -34.47 -6.34 -0.22
N HIS A 168 -35.33 -6.36 0.80
CA HIS A 168 -36.75 -6.57 0.59
C HIS A 168 -37.40 -5.24 0.20
N LEU A 169 -37.53 -5.00 -1.11
CA LEU A 169 -37.97 -3.72 -1.67
C LEU A 169 -39.30 -3.20 -1.05
N PRO A 170 -40.31 -4.04 -0.78
CA PRO A 170 -41.53 -3.56 -0.12
C PRO A 170 -41.31 -3.05 1.31
N SER A 171 -40.42 -3.67 2.09
CA SER A 171 -40.06 -3.16 3.42
C SER A 171 -39.33 -1.81 3.33
N PHE A 172 -38.47 -1.65 2.31
CA PHE A 172 -37.81 -0.38 2.02
C PHE A 172 -38.80 0.72 1.65
N ALA A 173 -39.87 0.42 0.92
CA ALA A 173 -40.89 1.41 0.57
C ALA A 173 -41.63 1.94 1.82
N LEU A 174 -41.91 1.08 2.80
CA LEU A 174 -42.61 1.47 4.04
C LEU A 174 -41.75 2.31 5.00
N HIS A 175 -40.43 2.03 5.06
CA HIS A 175 -39.52 2.66 6.03
C HIS A 175 -38.21 3.09 5.35
N GLU A 176 -38.31 3.89 4.29
CA GLU A 176 -37.18 4.21 3.39
C GLU A 176 -35.99 4.82 4.14
N THR A 177 -36.22 5.80 5.02
CA THR A 177 -35.15 6.45 5.78
C THR A 177 -34.43 5.48 6.71
N GLY A 178 -35.19 4.65 7.44
CA GLY A 178 -34.62 3.68 8.39
C GLY A 178 -33.80 2.60 7.70
N TYR A 179 -34.31 2.04 6.59
CA TYR A 179 -33.58 1.03 5.83
C TYR A 179 -32.38 1.58 5.05
N LYS A 180 -32.43 2.83 4.57
CA LYS A 180 -31.25 3.51 4.00
C LYS A 180 -30.15 3.67 5.04
N GLU A 181 -30.51 4.11 6.25
CA GLU A 181 -29.57 4.26 7.36
C GLU A 181 -28.95 2.91 7.76
N LEU A 182 -29.78 1.88 7.93
CA LEU A 182 -29.30 0.52 8.20
C LEU A 182 -28.37 0.00 7.09
N ASN A 183 -28.73 0.20 5.81
CA ASN A 183 -27.90 -0.20 4.69
C ASN A 183 -26.53 0.50 4.72
N ASN A 184 -26.49 1.78 5.08
CA ASN A 184 -25.23 2.53 5.22
C ASN A 184 -24.38 1.98 6.37
N GLN A 185 -24.98 1.72 7.53
CA GLN A 185 -24.28 1.12 8.68
C GLN A 185 -23.70 -0.26 8.35
N LEU A 186 -24.47 -1.11 7.67
CA LEU A 186 -24.00 -2.43 7.23
C LEU A 186 -22.87 -2.30 6.20
N PHE A 187 -23.03 -1.43 5.21
CA PHE A 187 -22.00 -1.18 4.21
C PHE A 187 -20.69 -0.69 4.85
N GLU A 188 -20.74 0.27 5.76
CA GLU A 188 -19.57 0.72 6.52
C GLU A 188 -18.94 -0.41 7.33
N ARG A 189 -19.76 -1.23 7.98
CA ARG A 189 -19.28 -2.34 8.80
C ARG A 189 -18.60 -3.43 7.98
N PHE A 190 -19.20 -3.80 6.86
CA PHE A 190 -18.69 -4.80 5.93
C PHE A 190 -17.41 -4.32 5.25
N ASN A 191 -17.39 -3.09 4.76
CA ASN A 191 -16.18 -2.51 4.17
C ASN A 191 -15.04 -2.46 5.17
N ARG A 192 -15.30 -2.04 6.42
CA ARG A 192 -14.28 -2.05 7.47
C ARG A 192 -13.73 -3.47 7.71
N ALA A 193 -14.61 -4.47 7.81
CA ALA A 193 -14.19 -5.86 8.01
C ALA A 193 -13.40 -6.41 6.83
N ASN A 194 -13.82 -6.10 5.59
CA ASN A 194 -13.12 -6.51 4.38
C ASN A 194 -11.73 -5.85 4.28
N VAL A 195 -11.64 -4.55 4.55
CA VAL A 195 -10.36 -3.82 4.58
C VAL A 195 -9.45 -4.41 5.66
N GLU A 196 -9.91 -4.50 6.92
CA GLU A 196 -9.12 -5.08 8.00
C GLU A 196 -8.71 -6.54 7.73
N GLY A 197 -9.60 -7.34 7.12
CA GLY A 197 -9.35 -8.73 6.73
C GLY A 197 -8.27 -8.84 5.67
N ASN A 198 -8.42 -8.09 4.57
CA ASN A 198 -7.43 -8.05 3.49
C ASN A 198 -6.09 -7.51 3.99
N THR A 199 -6.07 -6.40 4.71
CA THR A 199 -4.82 -5.84 5.27
C THR A 199 -4.13 -6.86 6.18
N ASN A 200 -4.86 -7.61 7.02
CA ASN A 200 -4.24 -8.65 7.84
C ASN A 200 -3.74 -9.85 7.03
N ILE A 201 -4.45 -10.25 5.96
CA ILE A 201 -4.01 -11.34 5.07
C ILE A 201 -2.71 -10.96 4.34
N TYR A 202 -2.62 -9.74 3.81
CA TYR A 202 -1.46 -9.28 3.03
C TYR A 202 -0.31 -8.76 3.89
N HIS A 203 -0.59 -8.01 4.96
CA HIS A 203 0.40 -7.32 5.77
C HIS A 203 0.55 -7.84 7.20
N GLY A 204 -0.32 -8.74 7.69
CA GLY A 204 -0.32 -9.19 9.08
C GLY A 204 1.01 -9.80 9.54
N LYS A 205 1.67 -10.57 8.66
CA LYS A 205 3.03 -11.08 8.93
C LYS A 205 4.04 -9.95 9.09
N THR A 206 4.02 -8.96 8.19
CA THR A 206 4.92 -7.79 8.23
C THR A 206 4.68 -6.96 9.49
N TYR A 207 3.43 -6.62 9.81
CA TYR A 207 3.09 -5.88 11.02
C TYR A 207 3.61 -6.59 12.27
N LEU A 208 3.42 -7.91 12.37
CA LEU A 208 3.90 -8.65 13.52
C LEU A 208 5.44 -8.69 13.57
N THR A 209 6.10 -9.02 12.47
CA THR A 209 7.57 -9.04 12.43
C THR A 209 8.13 -7.69 12.85
N ASN A 210 7.57 -6.58 12.36
CA ASN A 210 7.96 -5.24 12.77
C ASN A 210 7.75 -5.00 14.26
N ARG A 211 6.58 -5.34 14.82
CA ARG A 211 6.33 -5.23 16.27
C ARG A 211 7.41 -5.96 17.08
N LEU A 212 7.72 -7.20 16.69
CA LEU A 212 8.73 -8.02 17.38
C LEU A 212 10.16 -7.48 17.19
N GLU A 213 10.50 -6.94 16.02
CA GLU A 213 11.82 -6.37 15.75
C GLU A 213 12.03 -5.02 16.44
N ASN A 214 10.99 -4.19 16.56
CA ASN A 214 11.01 -2.93 17.28
C ASN A 214 11.24 -3.13 18.79
N MET A 215 10.79 -4.27 19.34
CA MET A 215 10.98 -4.61 20.76
C MET A 215 12.45 -4.74 21.18
N LYS A 216 13.37 -4.99 20.23
CA LYS A 216 14.80 -5.10 20.53
C LYS A 216 15.40 -3.77 21.05
N THR A 217 14.88 -2.63 20.62
CA THR A 217 15.42 -1.30 20.99
C THR A 217 14.39 -0.37 21.60
N ILE A 218 13.16 -0.81 21.81
CA ILE A 218 12.08 0.02 22.33
C ILE A 218 12.38 0.65 23.70
N HIS A 219 13.24 0.03 24.52
CA HIS A 219 13.68 0.58 25.81
C HIS A 219 14.61 1.79 25.71
N HIS A 220 15.16 2.09 24.53
CA HIS A 220 15.89 3.32 24.25
C HIS A 220 14.96 4.49 23.88
N HIS A 221 13.67 4.23 23.75
CA HIS A 221 12.67 5.19 23.29
C HIS A 221 11.68 5.54 24.40
N CYS A 222 10.74 6.43 24.10
CA CYS A 222 9.74 6.92 25.05
C CYS A 222 8.33 6.45 24.65
N LEU A 223 7.42 6.45 25.61
CA LEU A 223 5.98 6.31 25.34
C LEU A 223 5.37 7.71 25.19
N ILE A 224 4.41 7.86 24.27
CA ILE A 224 3.70 9.14 24.11
C ILE A 224 2.96 9.56 25.38
N ASP A 225 2.61 8.61 26.25
CA ASP A 225 2.06 8.81 27.60
C ASP A 225 2.82 9.87 28.41
N ARG A 226 4.14 9.95 28.22
CA ARG A 226 5.00 10.90 28.94
C ARG A 226 4.79 12.35 28.53
N LEU A 227 4.11 12.57 27.41
CA LEU A 227 3.75 13.88 26.88
C LEU A 227 2.27 14.22 27.09
N HIS A 228 1.49 13.35 27.73
CA HIS A 228 0.06 13.55 27.92
C HIS A 228 -0.24 14.89 28.62
N ASN A 229 -1.04 15.75 27.97
CA ASN A 229 -1.39 17.11 28.42
C ASN A 229 -0.22 18.07 28.72
N ARG A 230 0.99 17.75 28.27
CA ARG A 230 2.19 18.57 28.57
C ARG A 230 2.23 19.89 27.79
N PHE A 231 1.40 20.01 26.75
CA PHE A 231 1.27 21.18 25.87
C PHE A 231 -0.12 21.83 26.00
N LYS A 232 -0.79 21.63 27.14
CA LYS A 232 -2.09 22.26 27.40
C LYS A 232 -2.04 23.78 27.21
N GLY A 233 -2.89 24.30 26.33
CA GLY A 233 -2.99 25.73 26.00
C GLY A 233 -1.96 26.23 24.99
N ILE A 234 -1.12 25.35 24.43
CA ILE A 234 -0.21 25.68 23.33
C ILE A 234 -0.89 25.27 22.01
N PRO A 235 -0.90 26.13 20.97
CA PRO A 235 -1.44 25.74 19.67
C PRO A 235 -0.61 24.62 19.04
N ALA A 236 -1.28 23.71 18.33
CA ALA A 236 -0.63 22.76 17.43
C ALA A 236 -0.99 23.08 15.98
N ILE A 237 -0.04 22.86 15.08
CA ILE A 237 -0.27 22.88 13.64
C ILE A 237 0.01 21.47 13.13
N ILE A 238 -1.01 20.82 12.58
CA ILE A 238 -0.85 19.54 11.89
C ILE A 238 -0.68 19.80 10.40
N VAL A 239 0.43 19.33 9.85
CA VAL A 239 0.81 19.55 8.46
C VAL A 239 0.64 18.25 7.67
N ALA A 240 -0.26 18.26 6.70
CA ALA A 240 -0.52 17.18 5.77
C ALA A 240 -0.02 17.53 4.35
N GLY A 241 0.09 16.52 3.49
CA GLY A 241 0.76 16.64 2.18
C GLY A 241 -0.13 17.06 1.02
N GLY A 242 -1.33 17.59 1.27
CA GLY A 242 -2.25 18.03 0.23
C GLY A 242 -1.71 19.24 -0.56
N PRO A 243 -2.12 19.41 -1.84
CA PRO A 243 -1.57 20.43 -2.73
C PRO A 243 -1.61 21.86 -2.20
N SER A 244 -2.61 22.21 -1.38
CA SER A 244 -2.73 23.55 -0.81
C SER A 244 -1.56 23.96 0.10
N LEU A 245 -0.75 23.00 0.57
CA LEU A 245 0.44 23.29 1.37
C LEU A 245 1.42 24.19 0.62
N ASP A 246 1.56 24.05 -0.70
CA ASP A 246 2.46 24.87 -1.52
C ASP A 246 2.15 26.38 -1.41
N LYS A 247 0.90 26.73 -1.13
CA LYS A 247 0.45 28.14 -1.03
C LYS A 247 0.96 28.82 0.23
N ASN A 248 1.25 28.06 1.28
CA ASN A 248 1.46 28.63 2.61
C ASN A 248 2.54 27.95 3.45
N ILE A 249 3.32 27.02 2.89
CA ILE A 249 4.42 26.33 3.57
C ILE A 249 5.43 27.30 4.20
N ASP A 250 5.77 28.40 3.51
CA ASP A 250 6.70 29.41 4.02
C ASP A 250 6.17 30.16 5.25
N GLN A 251 4.84 30.28 5.39
CA GLN A 251 4.23 30.96 6.54
C GLN A 251 4.46 30.17 7.84
N LEU A 252 4.66 28.85 7.76
CA LEU A 252 4.93 28.00 8.92
C LEU A 252 6.25 28.36 9.64
N LYS A 253 7.17 29.09 8.98
CA LYS A 253 8.37 29.64 9.62
C LYS A 253 8.03 30.50 10.83
N GLU A 254 6.95 31.28 10.75
CA GLU A 254 6.53 32.21 11.80
C GLU A 254 5.98 31.48 13.04
N ALA A 255 5.58 30.22 12.88
CA ALA A 255 5.03 29.37 13.94
C ALA A 255 6.09 28.60 14.72
N GLN A 256 7.29 28.42 14.17
CA GLN A 256 8.40 27.74 14.85
C GLN A 256 8.68 28.40 16.19
N GLY A 257 8.76 27.61 17.27
CA GLY A 257 8.91 28.11 18.65
C GLY A 257 7.61 28.56 19.32
N LYS A 258 6.55 28.89 18.57
CA LYS A 258 5.28 29.41 19.11
C LYS A 258 4.13 28.40 19.10
N ALA A 259 4.22 27.39 18.24
CA ALA A 259 3.25 26.30 18.13
C ALA A 259 3.96 24.96 17.97
N VAL A 260 3.32 23.88 18.41
CA VAL A 260 3.81 22.52 18.16
C VAL A 260 3.50 22.16 16.71
N ILE A 261 4.53 22.00 15.89
CA ILE A 261 4.38 21.58 14.49
C ILE A 261 4.50 20.05 14.41
N ILE A 262 3.44 19.39 13.93
CA ILE A 262 3.37 17.94 13.74
C ILE A 262 3.14 17.66 12.26
N ALA A 263 4.14 17.09 11.59
CA ALA A 263 4.12 16.85 10.16
C ALA A 263 3.90 15.36 9.84
N VAL A 264 3.19 15.07 8.75
CA VAL A 264 3.21 13.71 8.18
C VAL A 264 4.57 13.41 7.54
N ASP A 265 5.03 12.16 7.62
CA ASP A 265 6.34 11.74 7.09
C ASP A 265 6.66 12.21 5.66
N SER A 266 5.70 12.14 4.74
CA SER A 266 5.88 12.53 3.34
C SER A 266 6.11 14.04 3.11
N THR A 267 5.78 14.89 4.09
CA THR A 267 5.97 16.35 4.01
C THR A 267 7.30 16.82 4.58
N LEU A 268 8.01 15.97 5.32
CA LEU A 268 9.26 16.35 5.99
C LEU A 268 10.30 16.92 5.01
N PRO A 269 10.56 16.33 3.83
CA PRO A 269 11.51 16.90 2.88
C PRO A 269 11.13 18.32 2.40
N ALA A 270 9.85 18.52 2.08
CA ALA A 270 9.34 19.82 1.62
C ALA A 270 9.46 20.90 2.71
N LEU A 271 9.13 20.56 3.95
CA LEU A 271 9.26 21.46 5.10
C LEU A 271 10.72 21.87 5.34
N LEU A 272 11.63 20.90 5.38
CA LEU A 272 13.06 21.17 5.58
C LEU A 272 13.66 21.99 4.42
N ALA A 273 13.23 21.74 3.18
CA ALA A 273 13.66 22.52 2.02
C ALA A 273 13.24 24.00 2.13
N HIS A 274 12.10 24.27 2.77
CA HIS A 274 11.63 25.62 3.06
C HIS A 274 12.14 26.13 4.41
N GLY A 275 13.04 25.46 5.13
CA GLY A 275 13.55 25.94 6.43
C GLY A 275 12.51 25.91 7.57
N VAL A 276 11.55 24.99 7.48
CA VAL A 276 10.59 24.68 8.55
C VAL A 276 10.99 23.35 9.17
N THR A 277 11.41 23.37 10.44
CA THR A 277 11.75 22.17 11.21
C THR A 277 10.55 21.79 12.10
N PRO A 278 9.83 20.70 11.78
CA PRO A 278 8.72 20.26 12.62
C PRO A 278 9.24 19.73 13.97
N ASN A 279 8.45 19.90 15.03
CA ASN A 279 8.79 19.32 16.34
C ASN A 279 8.60 17.81 16.32
N PHE A 280 7.54 17.36 15.64
CA PHE A 280 7.20 15.96 15.48
C PHE A 280 6.97 15.60 14.02
N VAL A 281 7.43 14.42 13.64
CA VAL A 281 6.99 13.72 12.43
C VAL A 281 6.24 12.46 12.86
N THR A 282 5.09 12.21 12.26
CA THR A 282 4.37 10.94 12.47
C THR A 282 4.58 9.98 11.32
N THR A 283 4.53 8.68 11.63
CA THR A 283 4.59 7.63 10.63
C THR A 283 3.92 6.34 11.11
N ILE A 284 3.25 5.62 10.21
CA ILE A 284 2.52 4.36 10.51
C ILE A 284 2.75 3.25 9.50
N ASP A 285 3.51 3.49 8.42
CA ASP A 285 3.68 2.54 7.33
C ASP A 285 4.62 1.39 7.72
N ALA A 286 4.17 0.15 7.48
CA ALA A 286 4.94 -1.05 7.87
C ALA A 286 5.99 -1.47 6.83
N GLN A 287 5.93 -0.93 5.62
CA GLN A 287 6.88 -1.23 4.56
C GLN A 287 8.14 -0.39 4.73
N ASP A 288 9.29 -0.97 4.44
CA ASP A 288 10.57 -0.26 4.51
C ASP A 288 10.68 0.92 3.53
N LEU A 289 9.83 0.97 2.51
CA LEU A 289 9.72 2.14 1.60
C LEU A 289 9.49 3.44 2.38
N ILE A 290 8.93 3.38 3.59
CA ILE A 290 8.80 4.53 4.46
C ILE A 290 10.14 5.23 4.72
N PHE A 291 11.22 4.47 4.89
CA PHE A 291 12.56 5.00 5.09
C PHE A 291 13.00 5.84 3.89
N GLU A 292 12.67 5.39 2.68
CA GLU A 292 13.03 6.05 1.44
C GLU A 292 12.38 7.43 1.27
N LYS A 293 11.23 7.68 1.91
CA LYS A 293 10.55 8.97 1.87
C LYS A 293 11.40 10.11 2.45
N PHE A 294 12.21 9.81 3.48
CA PHE A 294 12.99 10.81 4.21
C PHE A 294 14.49 10.51 4.29
N ALA A 295 14.98 9.38 3.77
CA ALA A 295 16.39 8.99 3.85
C ALA A 295 17.36 10.09 3.36
N HIS A 296 17.00 10.81 2.30
CA HIS A 296 17.81 11.87 1.69
C HIS A 296 17.86 13.18 2.50
N VAL A 297 17.00 13.32 3.51
CA VAL A 297 17.02 14.45 4.47
C VAL A 297 17.30 13.98 5.89
N ALA A 298 17.61 12.70 6.10
CA ALA A 298 17.75 12.11 7.42
C ALA A 298 18.84 12.80 8.26
N ASP A 299 19.94 13.22 7.64
CA ASP A 299 21.03 13.95 8.29
C ASP A 299 20.60 15.30 8.90
N LYS A 300 19.55 15.93 8.34
CA LYS A 300 18.94 17.18 8.82
C LYS A 300 17.86 16.97 9.90
N CYS A 301 17.57 15.73 10.26
CA CYS A 301 16.45 15.39 11.16
C CYS A 301 16.85 15.19 12.63
N ARG A 302 18.09 15.53 13.01
CA ARG A 302 18.58 15.35 14.40
C ARG A 302 17.83 16.16 15.45
N ASP A 303 17.13 17.22 15.04
CA ASP A 303 16.29 18.05 15.89
C ASP A 303 14.79 17.67 15.86
N VAL A 304 14.42 16.66 15.08
CA VAL A 304 13.03 16.23 14.90
C VAL A 304 12.75 15.00 15.78
N SER A 305 11.61 14.99 16.47
CA SER A 305 11.11 13.80 17.17
C SER A 305 10.13 13.01 16.29
N ILE A 306 10.04 11.70 16.50
CA ILE A 306 9.06 10.84 15.82
C ILE A 306 7.96 10.42 16.79
N ILE A 307 6.71 10.43 16.34
CA ILE A 307 5.60 9.73 16.97
C ILE A 307 5.15 8.59 16.04
N THR A 308 5.16 7.36 16.51
CA THR A 308 4.87 6.20 15.66
C THR A 308 4.21 5.04 16.40
N MET A 309 3.72 4.08 15.61
CA MET A 309 3.03 2.88 16.04
C MET A 309 3.97 1.66 15.99
N PRO A 310 3.76 0.63 16.82
CA PRO A 310 4.73 -0.47 16.97
C PRO A 310 4.88 -1.35 15.72
N TRP A 311 3.96 -1.26 14.75
CA TRP A 311 4.00 -2.04 13.50
C TRP A 311 4.75 -1.37 12.36
N VAL A 312 5.24 -0.13 12.53
CA VAL A 312 6.06 0.57 11.55
C VAL A 312 7.34 -0.22 11.24
N SER A 313 7.89 -0.07 10.03
CA SER A 313 9.18 -0.67 9.69
C SER A 313 10.22 -0.44 10.78
N SER A 314 10.92 -1.50 11.21
CA SER A 314 11.97 -1.37 12.21
C SER A 314 13.14 -0.50 11.75
N LYS A 315 13.32 -0.28 10.45
CA LYS A 315 14.33 0.65 9.92
C LYS A 315 14.10 2.09 10.43
N VAL A 316 12.86 2.51 10.68
CA VAL A 316 12.57 3.84 11.25
C VAL A 316 13.29 4.02 12.58
N ALA A 317 13.14 3.09 13.51
CA ALA A 317 13.75 3.18 14.83
C ALA A 317 15.27 2.94 14.83
N ARG A 318 15.78 2.19 13.84
CA ARG A 318 17.18 1.77 13.79
C ARG A 318 18.10 2.71 13.02
N VAL A 319 17.53 3.42 12.03
CA VAL A 319 18.28 4.13 10.99
C VAL A 319 17.98 5.62 10.98
N PHE A 320 16.76 6.03 11.29
CA PHE A 320 16.42 7.45 11.28
C PHE A 320 16.98 8.17 12.51
N PRO A 321 17.81 9.22 12.35
CA PRO A 321 18.49 9.89 13.46
C PRO A 321 17.58 10.89 14.17
N ALA A 322 16.39 10.47 14.60
CA ALA A 322 15.48 11.30 15.37
C ALA A 322 16.07 11.67 16.73
N LYS A 323 15.74 12.87 17.22
CA LYS A 323 16.08 13.31 18.57
C LYS A 323 15.49 12.40 19.63
N LYS A 324 14.20 12.06 19.49
CA LYS A 324 13.47 11.06 20.30
C LYS A 324 12.41 10.36 19.46
N ILE A 325 12.09 9.13 19.85
CA ILE A 325 10.97 8.36 19.31
C ILE A 325 9.94 8.13 20.41
N PHE A 326 8.68 8.41 20.11
CA PHE A 326 7.52 8.23 20.98
C PHE A 326 6.60 7.16 20.40
N TRP A 327 6.44 6.07 21.12
CA TRP A 327 5.56 4.98 20.73
C TRP A 327 4.15 5.22 21.25
N THR A 328 3.17 4.99 20.38
CA THR A 328 1.75 4.98 20.71
C THR A 328 1.15 3.61 20.36
N PHE A 329 0.12 3.19 21.08
CA PHE A 329 -0.44 1.84 21.01
C PHE A 329 -1.96 1.91 20.91
N THR A 330 -2.55 0.95 20.20
CA THR A 330 -4.01 0.81 20.10
C THR A 330 -4.57 -0.12 21.18
N ALA A 331 -5.89 -0.23 21.23
CA ALA A 331 -6.59 -1.19 22.08
C ALA A 331 -6.54 -2.64 21.56
N LEU A 332 -5.79 -2.94 20.49
CA LEU A 332 -5.63 -4.32 20.02
C LEU A 332 -4.90 -5.20 21.05
N PRO A 333 -5.19 -6.50 21.17
CA PRO A 333 -4.67 -7.33 22.26
C PRO A 333 -3.13 -7.38 22.36
N ILE A 334 -2.42 -7.56 21.23
CA ILE A 334 -0.95 -7.58 21.23
C ILE A 334 -0.37 -6.23 21.65
N GLU A 335 -0.98 -5.13 21.24
CA GLU A 335 -0.49 -3.78 21.54
C GLU A 335 -0.82 -3.33 22.95
N SER A 336 -2.00 -3.69 23.45
CA SER A 336 -2.34 -3.51 24.86
C SER A 336 -1.37 -4.29 25.74
N TRP A 337 -1.06 -5.54 25.38
CA TRP A 337 -0.07 -6.33 26.09
C TRP A 337 1.33 -5.69 26.06
N LEU A 338 1.75 -5.16 24.91
CA LEU A 338 3.03 -4.43 24.78
C LEU A 338 3.04 -3.15 25.62
N LEU A 339 1.99 -2.35 25.56
CA LEU A 339 1.86 -1.11 26.33
C LEU A 339 1.95 -1.38 27.83
N ASP A 340 1.19 -2.36 28.33
CA ASP A 340 1.20 -2.75 29.74
C ASP A 340 2.60 -3.22 30.16
N LEU A 341 3.30 -3.94 29.27
CA LEU A 341 4.68 -4.37 29.52
C LEU A 341 5.68 -3.22 29.60
N LEU A 342 5.48 -2.17 28.80
CA LEU A 342 6.32 -0.99 28.78
C LEU A 342 5.99 0.00 29.91
N GLY A 343 4.99 -0.32 30.75
CA GLY A 343 4.53 0.53 31.84
C GLY A 343 3.72 1.74 31.36
N GLY A 344 3.07 1.62 30.21
CA GLY A 344 2.15 2.62 29.66
C GLY A 344 0.69 2.34 30.00
N HIS A 345 -0.15 3.34 29.77
CA HIS A 345 -1.57 3.33 30.15
C HIS A 345 -2.50 3.91 29.08
N LEU A 346 -1.97 4.75 28.19
CA LEU A 346 -2.74 5.46 27.17
C LEU A 346 -2.90 4.60 25.90
N ARG A 347 -4.13 4.11 25.69
CA ARG A 347 -4.53 3.38 24.48
C ARG A 347 -5.25 4.32 23.53
N THR A 348 -4.92 4.22 22.25
CA THR A 348 -5.53 5.01 21.19
C THR A 348 -6.54 4.19 20.39
N GLY A 349 -7.43 4.88 19.67
CA GLY A 349 -8.37 4.25 18.73
C GLY A 349 -7.73 3.77 17.42
N GLY A 350 -6.40 3.89 17.29
CA GLY A 350 -5.71 3.74 16.02
C GLY A 350 -5.80 4.99 15.15
N ALA A 351 -5.13 4.95 14.01
CA ALA A 351 -5.13 5.99 12.99
C ALA A 351 -5.20 5.32 11.61
N ALA A 352 -6.16 5.72 10.77
CA ALA A 352 -6.30 5.18 9.42
C ALA A 352 -5.20 5.69 8.47
N THR A 353 -4.68 6.90 8.72
CA THR A 353 -3.59 7.51 7.95
C THR A 353 -2.63 8.26 8.88
N VAL A 354 -1.47 8.63 8.36
CA VAL A 354 -0.47 9.44 9.08
C VAL A 354 -1.08 10.77 9.59
N ALA A 355 -1.95 11.39 8.80
CA ALA A 355 -2.60 12.65 9.20
C ALA A 355 -3.59 12.50 10.36
N HIS A 356 -4.30 11.36 10.44
CA HIS A 356 -5.11 11.04 11.63
C HIS A 356 -4.23 10.88 12.88
N LEU A 357 -3.03 10.30 12.74
CA LEU A 357 -2.08 10.21 13.85
C LEU A 357 -1.61 11.60 14.30
N ASN A 358 -1.48 12.60 13.41
CA ASN A 358 -1.17 13.97 13.82
C ASN A 358 -2.25 14.56 14.74
N LEU A 359 -3.53 14.44 14.36
CA LEU A 359 -4.64 14.91 15.20
C LEU A 359 -4.67 14.19 16.54
N GLN A 360 -4.50 12.86 16.54
CA GLN A 360 -4.45 12.06 17.76
C GLN A 360 -3.25 12.45 18.64
N ALA A 361 -2.09 12.69 18.06
CA ALA A 361 -0.92 13.19 18.78
C ALA A 361 -1.22 14.55 19.41
N ALA A 362 -1.73 15.51 18.65
CA ALA A 362 -2.05 16.86 19.15
C ALA A 362 -3.04 16.83 20.32
N THR A 363 -4.07 15.98 20.27
CA THR A 363 -5.04 15.82 21.38
C THR A 363 -4.40 15.16 22.60
N ILE A 364 -3.56 14.13 22.44
CA ILE A 364 -2.81 13.50 23.55
C ILE A 364 -1.89 14.51 24.22
N LEU A 365 -1.17 15.32 23.43
CA LEU A 365 -0.29 16.38 23.92
C LEU A 365 -1.07 17.48 24.70
N GLY A 366 -2.38 17.58 24.48
CA GLY A 366 -3.28 18.58 25.08
C GLY A 366 -3.28 19.91 24.34
N CYS A 367 -2.74 19.98 23.12
CA CYS A 367 -2.61 21.22 22.36
C CYS A 367 -3.98 21.80 22.01
N SER A 368 -4.15 23.12 22.12
CA SER A 368 -5.36 23.81 21.67
C SER A 368 -5.06 25.30 21.40
N PRO A 369 -5.53 25.87 20.27
CA PRO A 369 -6.26 25.19 19.19
C PRO A 369 -5.36 24.24 18.38
N ILE A 370 -5.99 23.36 17.61
CA ILE A 370 -5.32 22.46 16.64
C ILE A 370 -5.65 22.97 15.23
N ILE A 371 -4.63 23.36 14.47
CA ILE A 371 -4.76 24.02 13.17
C ILE A 371 -4.34 23.04 12.07
N PHE A 372 -5.21 22.81 11.09
CA PHE A 372 -4.95 21.92 9.95
C PHE A 372 -4.39 22.73 8.78
N VAL A 373 -3.30 22.25 8.19
CA VAL A 373 -2.69 22.83 6.98
C VAL A 373 -2.36 21.71 6.00
N GLY A 374 -2.65 21.91 4.71
CA GLY A 374 -2.42 20.91 3.67
C GLY A 374 -3.31 19.66 3.81
N GLN A 375 -4.43 19.75 4.54
CA GLN A 375 -5.36 18.64 4.75
C GLN A 375 -6.46 18.62 3.67
N ASP A 376 -6.05 18.59 2.40
CA ASP A 376 -6.95 18.85 1.27
C ASP A 376 -8.06 17.80 1.13
N LEU A 377 -7.70 16.50 1.11
CA LEU A 377 -8.60 15.39 0.82
C LEU A 377 -9.44 15.60 -0.47
N ALA A 378 -8.87 16.32 -1.43
CA ALA A 378 -9.48 16.70 -2.70
C ALA A 378 -8.39 16.79 -3.78
N TYR A 379 -8.81 16.77 -5.04
CA TYR A 379 -7.95 17.05 -6.18
C TYR A 379 -7.81 18.57 -6.41
N THR A 380 -7.15 19.26 -5.48
CA THR A 380 -6.92 20.72 -5.59
C THR A 380 -5.97 20.98 -6.75
N ASP A 381 -6.35 21.86 -7.68
CA ASP A 381 -5.54 22.21 -8.86
C ASP A 381 -5.12 20.97 -9.71
N ASN A 382 -5.98 19.95 -9.77
CA ASN A 382 -5.78 18.65 -10.43
C ASN A 382 -4.64 17.77 -9.87
N LYS A 383 -4.13 18.10 -8.68
CA LYS A 383 -3.10 17.33 -7.95
C LYS A 383 -3.69 16.66 -6.72
N ASP A 384 -3.05 15.59 -6.23
CA ASP A 384 -3.40 14.93 -4.96
C ASP A 384 -2.40 15.20 -3.82
N HIS A 385 -1.19 15.67 -4.14
CA HIS A 385 -0.16 16.06 -3.18
C HIS A 385 0.57 17.36 -3.57
N ALA A 386 1.16 18.04 -2.59
CA ALA A 386 2.02 19.22 -2.77
C ALA A 386 3.34 18.90 -3.47
N ASP A 387 3.91 19.90 -4.13
CA ASP A 387 5.19 19.79 -4.83
C ASP A 387 6.32 19.44 -3.83
N ASN A 388 7.32 18.68 -4.28
CA ASN A 388 8.42 18.17 -3.47
C ASN A 388 8.03 17.22 -2.31
N THR A 389 6.79 16.71 -2.29
CA THR A 389 6.42 15.55 -1.46
C THR A 389 6.83 14.25 -2.15
N THR A 390 7.05 13.18 -1.38
CA THR A 390 7.48 11.89 -1.96
C THR A 390 6.45 11.25 -2.90
N LEU A 391 5.18 11.70 -2.89
CA LEU A 391 4.04 11.08 -3.57
C LEU A 391 3.42 11.95 -4.68
N THR A 392 4.11 12.98 -5.16
CA THR A 392 3.53 13.92 -6.15
C THR A 392 3.13 13.25 -7.47
N HIS A 393 1.83 13.25 -7.79
CA HIS A 393 1.30 12.93 -9.13
C HIS A 393 0.60 14.17 -9.70
N LYS A 394 1.01 14.62 -10.90
CA LYS A 394 0.47 15.85 -11.53
C LYS A 394 -0.82 15.63 -12.33
N GLU A 395 -1.22 14.39 -12.60
CA GLU A 395 -2.34 14.02 -13.50
C GLU A 395 -3.34 13.04 -12.84
N THR A 396 -3.44 13.09 -11.51
CA THR A 396 -4.20 12.11 -10.72
C THR A 396 -5.70 12.16 -10.97
N MET A 397 -6.23 13.31 -11.43
CA MET A 397 -7.65 13.48 -11.70
C MET A 397 -8.12 12.69 -12.93
N ASP A 398 -7.34 12.66 -14.01
CA ASP A 398 -7.71 11.92 -15.24
C ASP A 398 -7.73 10.40 -14.99
N LEU A 399 -6.81 9.93 -14.15
CA LEU A 399 -6.79 8.55 -13.65
C LEU A 399 -8.01 8.24 -12.75
N ALA A 400 -8.43 9.18 -11.92
CA ALA A 400 -9.60 9.02 -11.05
C ALA A 400 -10.89 8.89 -11.86
N ILE A 401 -11.02 9.68 -12.94
CA ILE A 401 -12.15 9.64 -13.88
C ILE A 401 -12.25 8.27 -14.58
N GLY A 402 -11.10 7.63 -14.89
CA GLY A 402 -11.04 6.31 -15.53
C GLY A 402 -11.08 5.09 -14.59
N SER A 403 -11.10 5.29 -13.26
CA SER A 403 -11.00 4.21 -12.26
C SER A 403 -12.36 3.73 -11.73
N GLU A 404 -12.43 2.49 -11.22
CA GLU A 404 -13.62 1.95 -10.51
C GLU A 404 -14.06 2.80 -9.30
N ASN A 405 -13.19 3.66 -8.77
CA ASN A 405 -13.45 4.46 -7.56
C ASN A 405 -14.18 5.79 -7.79
N GLY A 406 -14.35 6.24 -9.04
CA GLY A 406 -15.12 7.43 -9.42
C GLY A 406 -14.73 8.75 -8.74
N LEU A 407 -15.19 9.86 -9.32
CA LEU A 407 -15.14 11.17 -8.65
C LEU A 407 -16.38 11.36 -7.77
N ILE A 408 -16.16 11.83 -6.55
CA ILE A 408 -17.18 12.27 -5.60
C ILE A 408 -17.05 13.78 -5.45
N TRP A 409 -18.17 14.51 -5.43
CA TRP A 409 -18.17 15.95 -5.21
C TRP A 409 -18.55 16.26 -3.77
N SER A 410 -17.61 16.84 -3.01
CA SER A 410 -17.80 17.21 -1.61
C SER A 410 -17.81 18.73 -1.45
N ASP A 411 -18.41 19.24 -0.39
CA ASP A 411 -18.35 20.67 -0.09
C ASP A 411 -16.91 21.11 0.17
N GLY A 412 -16.49 22.23 -0.42
CA GLY A 412 -15.16 22.81 -0.25
C GLY A 412 -15.08 23.75 0.95
N VAL A 413 -13.88 23.89 1.53
CA VAL A 413 -13.62 24.79 2.68
C VAL A 413 -14.02 26.24 2.39
N ASN A 414 -13.81 26.70 1.16
CA ASN A 414 -14.10 28.08 0.73
C ASN A 414 -15.50 28.25 0.11
N GLY A 415 -16.38 27.24 0.26
CA GLY A 415 -17.66 27.15 -0.44
C GLY A 415 -17.55 26.50 -1.82
N GLY A 416 -18.70 26.11 -2.38
CA GLY A 416 -18.76 25.34 -3.63
C GLY A 416 -18.44 23.85 -3.44
N LYS A 417 -18.26 23.12 -4.55
CA LYS A 417 -17.93 21.69 -4.55
C LYS A 417 -16.49 21.47 -5.03
N VAL A 418 -15.77 20.56 -4.40
CA VAL A 418 -14.43 20.09 -4.78
C VAL A 418 -14.48 18.61 -5.13
N ALA A 419 -13.69 18.22 -6.13
CA ALA A 419 -13.59 16.83 -6.55
C ALA A 419 -12.75 16.03 -5.54
N THR A 420 -13.26 14.89 -5.12
CA THR A 420 -12.59 13.93 -4.23
C THR A 420 -12.82 12.50 -4.74
N ASN A 421 -12.26 11.51 -4.07
CA ASN A 421 -12.48 10.09 -4.38
C ASN A 421 -13.01 9.35 -3.15
N ARG A 422 -13.38 8.08 -3.33
CA ARG A 422 -13.90 7.25 -2.22
C ARG A 422 -12.97 7.19 -1.01
N SER A 423 -11.67 7.06 -1.24
CA SER A 423 -10.65 6.94 -0.17
C SER A 423 -10.54 8.23 0.65
N PHE A 424 -10.39 9.38 -0.01
CA PHE A 424 -10.34 10.70 0.64
C PHE A 424 -11.65 11.05 1.34
N PHE A 425 -12.79 10.67 0.76
CA PHE A 425 -14.08 10.82 1.41
C PHE A 425 -14.17 10.02 2.73
N GLU A 426 -13.68 8.78 2.74
CA GLU A 426 -13.63 7.96 3.96
C GLU A 426 -12.64 8.53 4.99
N MET A 427 -11.51 9.09 4.55
CA MET A 427 -10.58 9.82 5.43
C MET A 427 -11.25 11.03 6.07
N ARG A 428 -12.03 11.81 5.31
CA ARG A 428 -12.80 12.95 5.83
C ARG A 428 -13.76 12.52 6.94
N LEU A 429 -14.56 11.48 6.70
CA LEU A 429 -15.50 10.96 7.70
C LEU A 429 -14.77 10.47 8.98
N HIS A 430 -13.58 9.90 8.83
CA HIS A 430 -12.78 9.47 9.97
C HIS A 430 -12.26 10.66 10.79
N PHE A 431 -11.81 11.75 10.15
CA PHE A 431 -11.50 13.00 10.84
C PHE A 431 -12.71 13.55 11.60
N GLU A 432 -13.87 13.62 10.97
CA GLU A 432 -15.11 14.14 11.58
C GLU A 432 -15.49 13.32 12.83
N LYS A 433 -15.36 11.99 12.76
CA LYS A 433 -15.55 11.11 13.92
C LYS A 433 -14.49 11.32 15.02
N MET A 434 -13.24 11.58 14.66
CA MET A 434 -12.20 11.89 15.65
C MET A 434 -12.44 13.25 16.32
N ILE A 435 -12.87 14.24 15.54
CA ILE A 435 -13.21 15.59 16.00
C ILE A 435 -14.41 15.54 16.96
N SER A 436 -15.46 14.78 16.63
CA SER A 436 -16.62 14.60 17.51
C SER A 436 -16.25 13.98 18.85
N ASN A 437 -15.28 13.06 18.86
CA ASN A 437 -14.76 12.43 20.07
C ASN A 437 -13.77 13.33 20.85
N ALA A 438 -13.26 14.39 20.23
CA ALA A 438 -12.37 15.39 20.82
C ALA A 438 -13.13 16.62 21.35
N ALA A 439 -14.37 16.42 21.82
CA ALA A 439 -15.22 17.47 22.39
C ALA A 439 -14.50 18.18 23.56
N GLY A 440 -13.97 19.37 23.29
CA GLY A 440 -13.12 20.14 24.23
C GLY A 440 -11.90 20.78 23.58
N PHE A 441 -11.54 20.40 22.35
CA PHE A 441 -10.48 21.03 21.57
C PHE A 441 -11.06 21.98 20.53
N GLU A 442 -10.54 23.21 20.46
CA GLU A 442 -10.79 24.10 19.32
C GLU A 442 -9.98 23.60 18.12
N ILE A 443 -10.67 23.23 17.02
CA ILE A 443 -10.04 22.70 15.81
C ILE A 443 -10.33 23.64 14.64
N ILE A 444 -9.28 24.06 13.96
CA ILE A 444 -9.30 25.07 12.92
C ILE A 444 -8.82 24.45 11.62
N ASN A 445 -9.58 24.61 10.54
CA ASN A 445 -9.16 24.23 9.20
C ASN A 445 -8.62 25.46 8.46
N SER A 446 -7.29 25.49 8.27
CA SER A 446 -6.56 26.51 7.51
C SER A 446 -6.09 26.00 6.15
N THR A 447 -6.68 24.91 5.66
CA THR A 447 -6.37 24.32 4.35
C THR A 447 -7.08 25.08 3.23
N GLU A 448 -6.32 25.69 2.32
CA GLU A 448 -6.85 26.53 1.24
C GLU A 448 -7.17 25.73 -0.04
N GLY A 449 -8.42 25.27 -0.15
CA GLY A 449 -8.93 24.56 -1.35
C GLY A 449 -9.34 23.11 -1.12
N GLY A 450 -9.20 22.60 0.11
CA GLY A 450 -9.61 21.24 0.49
C GLY A 450 -11.12 21.06 0.67
N VAL A 451 -11.49 19.84 1.04
CA VAL A 451 -12.86 19.51 1.49
C VAL A 451 -13.17 20.18 2.83
N HIS A 452 -14.42 20.60 3.00
CA HIS A 452 -14.95 20.96 4.30
C HIS A 452 -14.95 19.73 5.21
N ILE A 453 -14.48 19.91 6.45
CA ILE A 453 -14.45 18.85 7.48
C ILE A 453 -15.36 19.30 8.61
N GLU A 454 -16.43 18.55 8.85
CA GLU A 454 -17.42 18.85 9.87
C GLU A 454 -16.78 18.94 11.28
N GLY A 455 -17.25 19.89 12.09
CA GLY A 455 -16.70 20.16 13.42
C GLY A 455 -15.43 21.04 13.44
N THR A 456 -14.98 21.58 12.30
CA THR A 456 -13.86 22.53 12.23
C THR A 456 -14.31 23.98 12.03
N GLN A 457 -13.56 24.94 12.57
CA GLN A 457 -13.71 26.36 12.22
C GLN A 457 -12.80 26.70 11.04
N VAL A 458 -13.31 27.39 10.02
CA VAL A 458 -12.50 27.79 8.85
C VAL A 458 -11.82 29.13 9.13
N LEU A 459 -10.49 29.18 9.00
CA LEU A 459 -9.69 30.41 9.15
C LEU A 459 -8.41 30.33 8.31
N PRO A 460 -8.04 31.33 7.50
CA PRO A 460 -6.79 31.31 6.74
C PRO A 460 -5.56 31.14 7.63
N LEU A 461 -4.51 30.45 7.15
CA LEU A 461 -3.34 30.13 7.98
C LEU A 461 -2.71 31.39 8.58
N LYS A 462 -2.52 32.43 7.78
CA LYS A 462 -1.98 33.72 8.23
C LYS A 462 -2.76 34.32 9.41
N GLU A 463 -4.08 34.21 9.39
CA GLU A 463 -4.94 34.71 10.47
C GLU A 463 -4.88 33.81 11.70
N SER A 464 -4.85 32.49 11.51
CA SER A 464 -4.64 31.51 12.58
C SER A 464 -3.32 31.77 13.32
N LEU A 465 -2.22 31.97 12.58
CA LEU A 465 -0.91 32.27 13.14
C LEU A 465 -0.93 33.59 13.93
N ALA A 466 -1.48 34.66 13.36
CA ALA A 466 -1.59 35.96 14.04
C ALA A 466 -2.47 35.90 15.30
N ARG A 467 -3.50 35.04 15.30
CA ARG A 467 -4.43 34.91 16.42
C ARG A 467 -3.88 34.05 17.55
N PHE A 468 -3.25 32.92 17.23
CA PHE A 468 -2.94 31.89 18.22
C PHE A 468 -1.44 31.70 18.47
N CYS A 469 -0.57 31.98 17.50
CA CYS A 469 0.88 31.76 17.59
C CYS A 469 1.63 33.05 17.95
N ARG A 470 1.24 33.71 19.05
CA ARG A 470 1.72 35.07 19.40
C ARG A 470 3.00 35.13 20.23
N HIS A 471 3.24 34.11 21.05
CA HIS A 471 4.30 34.13 22.06
C HIS A 471 5.17 32.89 21.94
N GLU A 472 6.48 33.06 22.11
CA GLU A 472 7.42 31.95 22.22
C GLU A 472 7.01 30.98 23.34
N GLN A 473 7.16 29.70 23.05
CA GLN A 473 6.81 28.60 23.94
C GLN A 473 8.05 27.75 24.19
N GLU A 474 8.16 27.22 25.40
CA GLU A 474 9.23 26.27 25.73
C GLU A 474 8.91 24.86 25.19
N ILE A 475 8.87 24.70 23.87
CA ILE A 475 8.46 23.45 23.23
C ILE A 475 9.53 22.37 23.40
N ASP A 476 10.78 22.67 23.03
CA ASP A 476 11.87 21.68 23.01
C ASP A 476 12.13 21.08 24.40
N SER A 477 12.17 21.91 25.45
CA SER A 477 12.38 21.46 26.84
C SER A 477 11.22 20.60 27.36
N ARG A 478 10.00 20.77 26.82
CA ARG A 478 8.84 19.92 27.14
C ARG A 478 8.94 18.55 26.48
N ILE A 479 9.43 18.46 25.25
CA ILE A 479 9.65 17.19 24.54
C ILE A 479 10.88 16.45 25.13
N HIS A 480 11.91 17.22 25.47
CA HIS A 480 13.22 16.75 25.90
C HIS A 480 13.60 17.29 27.29
N PRO A 481 12.86 16.94 28.36
CA PRO A 481 13.30 17.34 29.70
C PRO A 481 14.60 16.63 30.08
N PRO A 482 15.33 17.13 31.10
CA PRO A 482 16.51 16.47 31.64
C PRO A 482 16.25 14.98 31.89
N GLU A 483 17.20 14.13 31.48
CA GLU A 483 17.03 12.67 31.50
C GLU A 483 16.69 12.19 32.91
N SER A 484 15.54 11.51 33.02
CA SER A 484 15.12 10.79 34.22
C SER A 484 14.83 9.34 33.85
N LYS A 485 15.03 8.41 34.80
CA LYS A 485 14.78 6.98 34.58
C LYS A 485 13.32 6.65 34.21
N ASP A 486 12.38 7.54 34.52
CA ASP A 486 10.95 7.29 34.37
C ASP A 486 10.43 7.50 32.93
N TRP A 487 11.27 8.02 32.02
CA TRP A 487 10.90 8.29 30.62
C TRP A 487 10.99 7.07 29.73
N HIS A 488 11.86 6.13 30.08
CA HIS A 488 12.15 4.95 29.29
C HIS A 488 11.54 3.72 29.95
N PRO A 489 11.06 2.73 29.17
CA PRO A 489 10.64 1.45 29.69
C PRO A 489 11.77 0.77 30.50
N ASP A 490 11.44 0.15 31.66
CA ASP A 490 12.44 -0.57 32.46
C ASP A 490 12.87 -1.87 31.75
N PRO A 491 14.15 -1.97 31.30
CA PRO A 491 14.63 -3.16 30.61
C PRO A 491 14.52 -4.44 31.47
N ARG A 492 14.54 -4.34 32.80
CA ARG A 492 14.45 -5.51 33.69
C ARG A 492 13.04 -6.10 33.68
N GLN A 493 12.02 -5.26 33.69
CA GLN A 493 10.62 -5.69 33.63
C GLN A 493 10.32 -6.33 32.28
N LEU A 494 10.78 -5.70 31.19
CA LEU A 494 10.72 -6.25 29.83
C LEU A 494 11.31 -7.66 29.76
N LEU A 495 12.54 -7.83 30.24
CA LEU A 495 13.23 -9.12 30.21
C LEU A 495 12.53 -10.20 31.04
N ALA A 496 11.98 -9.83 32.21
CA ALA A 496 11.25 -10.77 33.06
C ALA A 496 9.98 -11.28 32.37
N ALA A 497 9.22 -10.39 31.73
CA ALA A 497 8.01 -10.77 31.01
C ALA A 497 8.30 -11.58 29.75
N TYR A 498 9.32 -11.21 28.96
CA TYR A 498 9.74 -11.99 27.80
C TYR A 498 10.15 -13.40 28.19
N LYS A 499 10.90 -13.55 29.29
CA LYS A 499 11.26 -14.87 29.81
C LYS A 499 10.00 -15.68 30.18
N LYS A 500 9.05 -15.09 30.91
CA LYS A 500 7.80 -15.75 31.31
C LYS A 500 6.96 -16.19 30.10
N LEU A 501 6.82 -15.31 29.10
CA LEU A 501 6.09 -15.63 27.88
C LEU A 501 6.81 -16.71 27.05
N LEU A 502 8.13 -16.66 26.96
CA LEU A 502 8.94 -17.67 26.28
C LEU A 502 8.80 -19.05 26.93
N GLU A 503 8.85 -19.12 28.26
CA GLU A 503 8.60 -20.35 29.03
C GLU A 503 7.21 -20.92 28.72
N LYS A 504 6.20 -20.04 28.65
CA LYS A 504 4.84 -20.41 28.29
C LYS A 504 4.74 -20.96 26.87
N ILE A 505 5.35 -20.28 25.89
CA ILE A 505 5.42 -20.72 24.49
C ILE A 505 6.07 -22.11 24.40
N ILE A 506 7.20 -22.33 25.09
CA ILE A 506 7.90 -23.62 25.09
C ILE A 506 7.02 -24.73 25.69
N SER A 507 6.32 -24.44 26.79
CA SER A 507 5.38 -25.37 27.41
C SER A 507 4.27 -25.79 26.45
N VAL A 508 3.62 -24.83 25.79
CA VAL A 508 2.55 -25.07 24.81
C VAL A 508 3.07 -25.87 23.61
N GLN A 509 4.25 -25.52 23.08
CA GLN A 509 4.89 -26.29 21.99
C GLN A 509 5.17 -27.74 22.39
N LYS A 510 5.59 -27.98 23.65
CA LYS A 510 5.83 -29.35 24.16
C LYS A 510 4.54 -30.16 24.20
N THR A 511 3.43 -29.55 24.66
CA THR A 511 2.10 -30.17 24.65
C THR A 511 1.67 -30.57 23.25
N ILE A 512 1.77 -29.66 22.28
CA ILE A 512 1.44 -29.93 20.86
C ILE A 512 2.32 -31.07 20.32
N LYS A 513 3.63 -31.03 20.58
CA LYS A 513 4.58 -32.05 20.09
C LYS A 513 4.29 -33.43 20.68
N ALA A 514 3.91 -33.51 21.96
CA ALA A 514 3.59 -34.77 22.62
C ALA A 514 2.29 -35.40 22.09
N ASN A 515 1.33 -34.58 21.67
CA ASN A 515 0.02 -35.05 21.20
C ASN A 515 0.00 -35.43 19.71
N SER A 516 0.84 -34.82 18.87
CA SER A 516 0.83 -35.06 17.42
C SER A 516 1.02 -36.54 17.01
N PRO A 517 1.90 -37.36 17.63
CA PRO A 517 1.96 -38.79 17.33
C PRO A 517 0.67 -39.55 17.66
N ILE A 518 -0.02 -39.17 18.74
CA ILE A 518 -1.29 -39.78 19.18
C ILE A 518 -2.37 -39.49 18.13
N SER A 519 -2.45 -38.23 17.69
CA SER A 519 -3.38 -37.76 16.66
C SER A 519 -3.14 -38.45 15.31
N GLN A 520 -1.89 -38.49 14.84
CA GLN A 520 -1.52 -39.18 13.59
C GLN A 520 -1.82 -40.69 13.64
N GLN A 521 -1.55 -41.33 14.78
CA GLN A 521 -1.89 -42.74 14.96
C GLN A 521 -3.41 -42.96 14.96
N ALA A 522 -4.18 -42.09 15.62
CA ALA A 522 -5.64 -42.16 15.63
C ALA A 522 -6.22 -42.01 14.21
N ILE A 523 -5.76 -41.02 13.43
CA ILE A 523 -6.16 -40.82 12.03
C ILE A 523 -5.83 -42.06 11.19
N LYS A 524 -4.61 -42.61 11.34
CA LYS A 524 -4.19 -43.81 10.61
C LYS A 524 -5.09 -45.01 10.93
N LEU A 525 -5.36 -45.26 12.20
CA LEU A 525 -6.22 -46.36 12.64
C LEU A 525 -7.67 -46.17 12.16
N LEU A 526 -8.22 -44.96 12.27
CA LEU A 526 -9.55 -44.62 11.76
C LEU A 526 -9.68 -44.89 10.25
N LYS A 527 -8.65 -44.55 9.46
CA LYS A 527 -8.62 -44.83 8.01
C LYS A 527 -8.49 -46.31 7.67
N GLN A 528 -7.92 -47.12 8.56
CA GLN A 528 -7.75 -48.56 8.39
C GLN A 528 -8.99 -49.36 8.83
N GLU A 529 -9.81 -48.78 9.69
CA GLU A 529 -11.05 -49.37 10.18
C GLU A 529 -12.12 -49.39 9.06
N LYS A 530 -12.15 -50.47 8.29
CA LYS A 530 -13.15 -50.68 7.22
C LYS A 530 -14.40 -51.35 7.79
N ARG A 531 -15.55 -50.66 7.70
CA ARG A 531 -16.86 -51.21 8.07
C ARG A 531 -17.83 -51.15 6.89
N SER A 532 -18.76 -52.08 6.81
CA SER A 532 -19.82 -52.10 5.80
C SER A 532 -20.86 -51.00 6.08
N LYS A 533 -21.63 -50.61 5.06
CA LYS A 533 -22.74 -49.66 5.21
C LYS A 533 -23.78 -50.12 6.24
N ASP A 534 -23.99 -51.43 6.35
CA ASP A 534 -24.96 -52.03 7.28
C ASP A 534 -24.46 -52.13 8.74
N ASN A 535 -23.20 -51.79 9.03
CA ASN A 535 -22.63 -51.79 10.38
C ASN A 535 -21.63 -50.62 10.56
N PRO A 536 -22.10 -49.37 10.50
CA PRO A 536 -21.22 -48.21 10.54
C PRO A 536 -20.50 -48.07 11.89
N LEU A 537 -19.39 -47.34 11.87
CA LEU A 537 -18.70 -46.96 13.10
C LEU A 537 -19.59 -45.99 13.90
N THR A 538 -19.65 -46.15 15.22
CA THR A 538 -20.42 -45.30 16.13
C THR A 538 -19.59 -45.02 17.39
N PRO A 539 -19.97 -44.07 18.25
CA PRO A 539 -19.28 -43.85 19.52
C PRO A 539 -19.17 -45.12 20.38
N GLN A 540 -20.19 -45.99 20.36
CA GLN A 540 -20.25 -47.22 21.16
C GLN A 540 -19.49 -48.40 20.52
N THR A 541 -19.36 -48.41 19.19
CA THR A 541 -18.68 -49.49 18.45
C THR A 541 -17.21 -49.21 18.17
N LEU A 542 -16.71 -48.04 18.62
CA LEU A 542 -15.33 -47.62 18.45
C LEU A 542 -14.37 -48.49 19.31
N PRO A 543 -13.23 -48.96 18.78
CA PRO A 543 -12.26 -49.71 19.58
C PRO A 543 -11.79 -48.91 20.80
N PRO A 544 -11.68 -49.52 22.00
CA PRO A 544 -11.33 -48.81 23.23
C PRO A 544 -9.98 -48.07 23.16
N ASP A 545 -8.99 -48.61 22.44
CA ASP A 545 -7.70 -47.94 22.22
C ASP A 545 -7.88 -46.65 21.39
N LEU A 546 -8.72 -46.71 20.35
CA LEU A 546 -9.02 -45.56 19.49
C LEU A 546 -9.80 -44.48 20.25
N GLN A 547 -10.76 -44.91 21.08
CA GLN A 547 -11.54 -44.01 21.94
C GLN A 547 -10.63 -43.25 22.91
N LYS A 548 -9.70 -43.95 23.56
CA LYS A 548 -8.70 -43.33 24.45
C LYS A 548 -7.84 -42.30 23.71
N LYS A 549 -7.39 -42.60 22.49
CA LYS A 549 -6.58 -41.66 21.68
C LYS A 549 -7.38 -40.41 21.29
N ILE A 550 -8.62 -40.57 20.84
CA ILE A 550 -9.48 -39.45 20.45
C ILE A 550 -9.78 -38.54 21.65
N ILE A 551 -10.10 -39.13 22.81
CA ILE A 551 -10.29 -38.37 24.05
C ILE A 551 -9.02 -37.59 24.38
N ALA A 552 -7.85 -38.24 24.34
CA ALA A 552 -6.57 -37.58 24.61
C ALA A 552 -6.26 -36.42 23.63
N VAL A 553 -6.60 -36.55 22.35
CA VAL A 553 -6.49 -35.46 21.37
C VAL A 553 -7.46 -34.33 21.71
N ASN A 554 -8.72 -34.65 21.99
CA ASN A 554 -9.73 -33.65 22.34
C ASN A 554 -9.38 -32.88 23.62
N ASP A 555 -8.97 -33.58 24.69
CA ASP A 555 -8.57 -32.97 25.96
C ASP A 555 -7.34 -32.08 25.78
N CYS A 556 -6.39 -32.49 24.93
CA CYS A 556 -5.25 -31.66 24.55
C CYS A 556 -5.72 -30.36 23.88
N HIS A 557 -6.61 -30.43 22.90
CA HIS A 557 -7.13 -29.24 22.22
C HIS A 557 -7.91 -28.33 23.17
N GLN A 558 -8.77 -28.87 24.03
CA GLN A 558 -9.50 -28.10 25.05
C GLN A 558 -8.54 -27.42 26.03
N SER A 559 -7.46 -28.10 26.42
CA SER A 559 -6.41 -27.52 27.27
C SER A 559 -5.68 -26.37 26.56
N LEU A 560 -5.30 -26.59 25.29
CA LEU A 560 -4.68 -25.56 24.46
C LEU A 560 -5.59 -24.34 24.29
N ASP A 561 -6.88 -24.53 24.02
CA ASP A 561 -7.86 -23.44 23.82
C ASP A 561 -8.00 -22.51 25.04
N LYS A 562 -7.71 -23.01 26.25
CA LYS A 562 -7.73 -22.21 27.49
C LYS A 562 -6.59 -21.19 27.58
N GLU A 563 -5.58 -21.26 26.72
CA GLU A 563 -4.47 -20.31 26.67
C GLU A 563 -4.84 -18.97 25.99
N LEU A 564 -5.95 -18.38 26.43
CA LEU A 564 -6.61 -17.23 25.77
C LEU A 564 -5.68 -16.05 25.55
N THR A 565 -4.88 -15.66 26.55
CA THR A 565 -3.94 -14.53 26.44
C THR A 565 -2.89 -14.77 25.36
N LEU A 566 -2.35 -16.00 25.27
CA LEU A 566 -1.35 -16.33 24.26
C LEU A 566 -1.96 -16.28 22.86
N TRP A 567 -3.16 -16.85 22.67
CA TRP A 567 -3.84 -16.83 21.37
C TRP A 567 -4.30 -15.45 20.95
N GLN A 568 -4.65 -14.58 21.91
CA GLN A 568 -4.95 -13.17 21.63
C GLN A 568 -3.72 -12.40 21.13
N ILE A 569 -2.54 -12.65 21.71
CA ILE A 569 -1.28 -12.00 21.29
C ILE A 569 -0.88 -12.45 19.88
N ILE A 570 -1.04 -13.74 19.55
CA ILE A 570 -0.59 -14.28 18.25
C ILE A 570 -1.71 -14.34 17.19
N ARG A 571 -2.86 -13.75 17.47
CA ARG A 571 -4.09 -13.85 16.68
C ARG A 571 -3.85 -13.63 15.19
N ASP A 572 -3.10 -12.59 14.84
CA ASP A 572 -2.87 -12.15 13.46
C ASP A 572 -2.23 -13.26 12.59
N LEU A 573 -1.32 -14.09 13.14
CA LEU A 573 -0.70 -15.21 12.42
C LEU A 573 -1.61 -16.43 12.25
N THR A 574 -2.61 -16.55 13.11
CA THR A 574 -3.50 -17.72 13.12
C THR A 574 -4.69 -17.52 12.20
N LEU A 575 -5.05 -16.28 11.83
CA LEU A 575 -6.24 -15.94 11.05
C LEU A 575 -6.35 -16.69 9.70
N ALA A 576 -5.27 -16.73 8.90
CA ALA A 576 -5.30 -17.39 7.59
C ALA A 576 -5.50 -18.92 7.72
N GLY A 577 -4.80 -19.56 8.66
CA GLY A 577 -4.98 -21.00 8.92
C GLY A 577 -6.31 -21.34 9.60
N ILE A 578 -6.87 -20.39 10.37
CA ILE A 578 -8.20 -20.50 10.96
C ILE A 578 -9.26 -20.45 9.85
N ARG A 579 -9.09 -19.67 8.77
CA ARG A 579 -10.07 -19.62 7.65
C ARG A 579 -10.37 -21.02 7.09
N ASP A 580 -9.33 -21.78 6.77
CA ASP A 580 -9.46 -23.12 6.17
C ASP A 580 -9.99 -24.15 7.18
N SER A 581 -9.52 -24.07 8.43
CA SER A 581 -10.04 -24.89 9.53
C SER A 581 -11.52 -24.64 9.79
N GLU A 582 -11.98 -23.39 9.76
CA GLU A 582 -13.39 -23.05 9.98
C GLU A 582 -14.28 -23.52 8.82
N ARG A 583 -13.80 -23.47 7.57
CA ARG A 583 -14.52 -24.06 6.41
C ARG A 583 -14.71 -25.56 6.59
N LYS A 584 -13.66 -26.26 7.02
CA LYS A 584 -13.72 -27.69 7.32
C LYS A 584 -14.66 -27.99 8.49
N LYS A 585 -14.57 -27.26 9.62
CA LYS A 585 -15.50 -27.43 10.75
C LYS A 585 -16.96 -27.26 10.34
N HIS A 586 -17.25 -26.27 9.50
CA HIS A 586 -18.61 -26.06 8.99
C HIS A 586 -19.08 -27.24 8.13
N ALA A 587 -18.24 -27.72 7.19
CA ALA A 587 -18.55 -28.93 6.42
C ALA A 587 -18.76 -30.17 7.30
N LEU A 588 -17.96 -30.31 8.37
CA LEU A 588 -18.07 -31.40 9.33
C LEU A 588 -19.36 -31.34 10.15
N LYS A 589 -19.82 -30.14 10.55
CA LYS A 589 -21.10 -29.98 11.28
C LYS A 589 -22.29 -30.55 10.52
N LYS A 590 -22.29 -30.50 9.18
CA LYS A 590 -23.41 -31.00 8.36
C LYS A 590 -23.59 -32.51 8.43
N ILE A 591 -22.49 -33.24 8.59
CA ILE A 591 -22.49 -34.71 8.68
C ILE A 591 -22.43 -35.20 10.14
N GLN A 592 -22.43 -34.28 11.10
CA GLN A 592 -22.37 -34.58 12.52
C GLN A 592 -23.70 -35.18 12.97
N GLY A 593 -23.65 -36.38 13.55
CA GLY A 593 -24.84 -37.10 14.01
C GLY A 593 -25.45 -38.05 12.99
N GLU A 594 -25.01 -38.03 11.73
CA GLU A 594 -25.37 -39.04 10.73
C GLU A 594 -24.61 -40.35 10.99
N PRO A 595 -25.27 -41.47 11.37
CA PRO A 595 -24.58 -42.70 11.73
C PRO A 595 -23.70 -43.26 10.61
N GLU A 596 -24.17 -43.19 9.35
CA GLU A 596 -23.44 -43.69 8.18
C GLU A 596 -22.19 -42.85 7.83
N LYS A 597 -22.15 -41.58 8.22
CA LYS A 597 -21.03 -40.66 7.95
C LYS A 597 -20.16 -40.40 9.19
N TYR A 598 -20.42 -41.07 10.31
CA TYR A 598 -19.70 -40.85 11.56
C TYR A 598 -18.18 -41.05 11.42
N SER A 599 -17.73 -42.07 10.67
CA SER A 599 -16.30 -42.30 10.42
C SER A 599 -15.66 -41.15 9.63
N GLN A 600 -16.35 -40.66 8.60
CA GLN A 600 -15.91 -39.51 7.80
C GLN A 600 -15.83 -38.23 8.65
N TRP A 601 -16.85 -37.99 9.47
CA TRP A 601 -16.89 -36.87 10.42
C TRP A 601 -15.72 -36.93 11.41
N LEU A 602 -15.47 -38.10 11.99
CA LEU A 602 -14.44 -38.29 13.01
C LEU A 602 -13.03 -38.14 12.43
N ILE A 603 -12.76 -38.72 11.25
CA ILE A 603 -11.49 -38.55 10.52
C ILE A 603 -11.26 -37.07 10.22
N GLY A 604 -12.23 -36.40 9.60
CA GLY A 604 -12.08 -34.99 9.23
C GLY A 604 -11.94 -34.08 10.46
N SER A 605 -12.57 -34.42 11.59
CA SER A 605 -12.40 -33.69 12.86
C SER A 605 -10.97 -33.82 13.40
N MET A 606 -10.39 -35.03 13.35
CA MET A 606 -9.00 -35.25 13.77
C MET A 606 -7.99 -34.59 12.82
N GLU A 607 -8.23 -34.64 11.51
CA GLU A 607 -7.41 -33.93 10.51
C GLU A 607 -7.45 -32.41 10.73
N CYS A 608 -8.63 -31.86 11.02
CA CYS A 608 -8.78 -30.45 11.38
C CYS A 608 -7.98 -30.09 12.64
N TYR A 609 -7.90 -30.96 13.64
CA TYR A 609 -7.07 -30.75 14.82
C TYR A 609 -5.56 -30.73 14.51
N GLU A 610 -5.07 -31.62 13.65
CA GLU A 610 -3.66 -31.55 13.20
C GLU A 610 -3.35 -30.26 12.44
N GLU A 611 -4.26 -29.80 11.58
CA GLU A 611 -4.10 -28.55 10.85
C GLU A 611 -4.03 -27.34 11.80
N ILE A 612 -4.92 -27.28 12.80
CA ILE A 612 -4.87 -26.24 13.84
C ILE A 612 -3.53 -26.29 14.59
N ASN A 613 -3.04 -27.49 14.94
CA ASN A 613 -1.77 -27.65 15.64
C ASN A 613 -0.56 -27.24 14.78
N ASP A 614 -0.60 -27.46 13.47
CA ASP A 614 0.44 -26.99 12.56
C ASP A 614 0.49 -25.46 12.50
N VAL A 615 -0.68 -24.81 12.38
CA VAL A 615 -0.80 -23.34 12.44
C VAL A 615 -0.25 -22.80 13.77
N ARG A 616 -0.66 -23.38 14.90
CA ARG A 616 -0.15 -23.02 16.24
C ARG A 616 1.37 -23.18 16.31
N ARG A 617 1.90 -24.31 15.84
CA ARG A 617 3.33 -24.61 15.90
C ARG A 617 4.15 -23.60 15.12
N LYS A 618 3.73 -23.25 13.89
CA LYS A 618 4.38 -22.25 13.05
C LYS A 618 4.35 -20.86 13.70
N ALA A 619 3.20 -20.44 14.23
CA ALA A 619 3.08 -19.16 14.91
C ALA A 619 3.97 -19.09 16.17
N LEU A 620 3.91 -20.11 17.04
CA LEU A 620 4.72 -20.18 18.26
C LEU A 620 6.23 -20.25 17.97
N ALA A 621 6.64 -20.90 16.88
CA ALA A 621 8.04 -20.97 16.48
C ALA A 621 8.59 -19.59 16.10
N LEU A 622 7.81 -18.76 15.40
CA LEU A 622 8.18 -17.40 15.05
C LEU A 622 8.37 -16.53 16.30
N PHE A 623 7.38 -16.51 17.21
CA PHE A 623 7.49 -15.75 18.46
C PHE A 623 8.66 -16.23 19.32
N LYS A 624 8.83 -17.55 19.46
CA LYS A 624 9.96 -18.12 20.21
C LYS A 624 11.31 -17.61 19.69
N LYS A 625 11.49 -17.58 18.36
CA LYS A 625 12.70 -17.08 17.71
C LYS A 625 12.95 -15.63 18.10
N HIS A 626 12.01 -14.72 17.81
CA HIS A 626 12.20 -13.28 18.07
C HIS A 626 12.37 -12.95 19.57
N PHE A 627 11.62 -13.59 20.47
CA PHE A 627 11.80 -13.37 21.91
C PHE A 627 13.15 -13.86 22.42
N SER A 628 13.66 -14.97 21.87
CA SER A 628 14.99 -15.47 22.22
C SER A 628 16.08 -14.50 21.76
N GLU A 629 16.02 -14.03 20.51
CA GLU A 629 16.94 -13.03 19.96
C GLU A 629 16.90 -11.71 20.75
N THR A 630 15.70 -11.24 21.10
CA THR A 630 15.51 -10.03 21.91
C THR A 630 16.14 -10.21 23.30
N LEU A 631 15.88 -11.35 23.96
CA LEU A 631 16.48 -11.63 25.26
C LEU A 631 18.01 -11.70 25.21
N GLU A 632 18.59 -12.25 24.14
CA GLU A 632 20.04 -12.29 23.92
C GLU A 632 20.61 -10.89 23.68
N PHE A 633 19.98 -10.09 22.81
CA PHE A 633 20.33 -8.69 22.56
C PHE A 633 20.42 -7.90 23.87
N HIS A 634 19.31 -7.83 24.62
CA HIS A 634 19.27 -7.06 25.85
C HIS A 634 20.26 -7.58 26.91
N ARG A 635 20.53 -8.89 26.98
CA ARG A 635 21.52 -9.44 27.92
C ARG A 635 22.93 -9.04 27.55
N ALA A 636 23.28 -9.06 26.26
CA ALA A 636 24.59 -8.64 25.77
C ALA A 636 24.79 -7.14 26.01
N GLU A 637 23.83 -6.32 25.60
CA GLU A 637 23.83 -4.88 25.79
C GLU A 637 23.95 -4.49 27.28
N ASN A 638 23.07 -5.00 28.13
CA ASN A 638 23.10 -4.71 29.57
C ASN A 638 24.43 -5.11 30.22
N ARG A 639 25.06 -6.19 29.76
CA ARG A 639 26.36 -6.64 30.28
C ARG A 639 27.47 -5.66 29.89
N LEU A 640 27.49 -5.22 28.64
CA LEU A 640 28.48 -4.27 28.13
C LEU A 640 28.30 -2.89 28.78
N LEU A 641 27.08 -2.36 28.79
CA LEU A 641 26.76 -1.08 29.44
C LEU A 641 27.18 -1.07 30.91
N LYS A 642 26.89 -2.13 31.68
CA LYS A 642 27.31 -2.22 33.09
C LYS A 642 28.82 -2.20 33.28
N ARG A 643 29.59 -2.78 32.35
CA ARG A 643 31.05 -2.79 32.41
C ARG A 643 31.63 -1.41 32.10
N ILE A 644 31.09 -0.76 31.06
CA ILE A 644 31.44 0.60 30.65
C ILE A 644 31.18 1.57 31.82
N HIS A 645 29.97 1.57 32.38
CA HIS A 645 29.58 2.48 33.47
C HIS A 645 30.37 2.28 34.77
N LYS A 646 30.73 1.03 35.12
CA LYS A 646 31.45 0.74 36.36
C LYS A 646 32.97 0.92 36.25
N GLY A 647 33.51 1.21 35.06
CA GLY A 647 34.95 1.33 34.82
C GLY A 647 35.73 0.04 35.15
N VAL A 648 35.08 -1.12 35.10
CA VAL A 648 35.64 -2.40 35.59
C VAL A 648 36.70 -2.98 34.64
N THR A 649 36.69 -2.55 33.37
CA THR A 649 37.60 -3.02 32.31
C THR A 649 37.94 -1.88 31.34
N ASP A 650 38.84 -2.14 30.38
CA ASP A 650 39.18 -1.24 29.28
C ASP A 650 37.93 -0.67 28.59
N HIS A 651 37.66 0.62 28.86
CA HIS A 651 36.45 1.33 28.44
C HIS A 651 36.32 1.37 26.92
N VAL A 652 37.43 1.59 26.21
CA VAL A 652 37.45 1.65 24.74
C VAL A 652 37.08 0.28 24.18
N LYS A 653 37.71 -0.78 24.68
CA LYS A 653 37.46 -2.15 24.22
C LYS A 653 36.02 -2.59 24.39
N ASP A 654 35.39 -2.27 25.52
CA ASP A 654 33.98 -2.63 25.74
C ASP A 654 33.02 -1.73 24.94
N SER A 655 33.36 -0.46 24.72
CA SER A 655 32.60 0.44 23.84
C SER A 655 32.64 -0.06 22.40
N MET A 656 33.80 -0.50 21.90
CA MET A 656 33.91 -1.08 20.56
C MET A 656 33.13 -2.40 20.41
N LYS A 657 33.06 -3.24 21.47
CA LYS A 657 32.17 -4.41 21.47
C LYS A 657 30.70 -4.02 21.43
N LEU A 658 30.31 -2.94 22.11
CA LEU A 658 28.94 -2.42 22.08
C LEU A 658 28.60 -1.84 20.70
N ALA A 659 29.53 -1.08 20.09
CA ALA A 659 29.42 -0.62 18.72
C ALA A 659 29.21 -1.80 17.76
N ARG A 660 30.03 -2.83 17.85
CA ARG A 660 29.86 -4.05 17.04
C ARG A 660 28.52 -4.73 17.25
N HIS A 661 28.06 -4.81 18.50
CA HIS A 661 26.74 -5.37 18.82
C HIS A 661 25.58 -4.59 18.17
N TYR A 662 25.66 -3.25 18.17
CA TYR A 662 24.68 -2.41 17.49
C TYR A 662 24.76 -2.51 15.97
N TYR A 663 25.97 -2.60 15.40
CA TYR A 663 26.17 -2.87 13.99
C TYR A 663 25.56 -4.21 13.56
N GLU A 664 25.87 -5.31 14.24
CA GLU A 664 25.37 -6.66 13.93
C GLU A 664 23.85 -6.79 14.03
N THR A 665 23.20 -5.86 14.74
CA THR A 665 21.74 -5.80 14.92
C THR A 665 21.09 -4.72 14.04
N GLY A 666 21.87 -4.04 13.21
CA GLY A 666 21.42 -3.00 12.28
C GLY A 666 21.03 -1.67 12.94
N ASN A 667 21.37 -1.45 14.21
CA ASN A 667 21.03 -0.26 14.99
C ASN A 667 22.07 0.85 14.80
N ILE A 668 22.05 1.51 13.64
CA ILE A 668 23.07 2.51 13.31
C ILE A 668 22.98 3.77 14.19
N VAL A 669 21.78 4.13 14.66
CA VAL A 669 21.59 5.30 15.54
C VAL A 669 22.28 5.08 16.89
N LEU A 670 22.18 3.88 17.46
CA LEU A 670 22.87 3.53 18.70
C LEU A 670 24.36 3.32 18.47
N LEU A 671 24.76 2.76 17.32
CA LEU A 671 26.16 2.66 16.92
C LEU A 671 26.81 4.04 16.91
N GLU A 672 26.21 5.01 16.22
CA GLU A 672 26.73 6.38 16.13
C GLU A 672 26.95 7.00 17.51
N LYS A 673 25.96 6.91 18.41
CA LYS A 673 26.07 7.40 19.79
C LYS A 673 27.24 6.78 20.54
N VAL A 674 27.54 5.49 20.32
CA VAL A 674 28.71 4.85 20.95
C VAL A 674 30.00 5.40 20.38
N LEU A 675 30.09 5.59 19.05
CA LEU A 675 31.30 6.12 18.41
C LEU A 675 31.61 7.55 18.86
N GLU A 676 30.60 8.38 19.07
CA GLU A 676 30.74 9.76 19.57
C GLU A 676 31.34 9.84 20.98
N THR A 677 31.18 8.78 21.79
CA THR A 677 31.74 8.71 23.15
C THR A 677 33.19 8.23 23.20
N LEU A 678 33.76 7.80 22.08
CA LEU A 678 35.14 7.30 22.04
C LEU A 678 36.17 8.44 22.17
N PRO A 679 37.31 8.22 22.86
CA PRO A 679 38.39 9.19 22.93
C PRO A 679 38.91 9.59 21.54
N PRO A 680 39.38 10.83 21.34
CA PRO A 680 39.84 11.32 20.04
C PRO A 680 40.87 10.40 19.35
N ALA A 681 41.79 9.81 20.11
CA ALA A 681 42.82 8.90 19.58
C ALA A 681 42.27 7.63 18.92
N GLU A 682 41.06 7.19 19.31
CA GLU A 682 40.42 5.97 18.80
C GLU A 682 39.48 6.26 17.61
N GLN A 683 39.13 7.54 17.40
CA GLN A 683 38.17 7.95 16.36
C GLN A 683 38.72 7.78 14.94
N ASP A 684 40.05 7.70 14.79
CA ASP A 684 40.74 7.53 13.50
C ASP A 684 41.13 6.06 13.23
N SER A 685 40.62 5.11 14.03
CA SER A 685 40.86 3.69 13.79
C SER A 685 40.12 3.17 12.55
N ALA A 686 40.67 2.14 11.91
CA ALA A 686 40.06 1.51 10.74
C ALA A 686 38.62 1.01 11.00
N GLU A 687 38.35 0.48 12.20
CA GLU A 687 37.02 -0.02 12.59
C GLU A 687 36.01 1.13 12.76
N VAL A 688 36.41 2.25 13.33
CA VAL A 688 35.54 3.43 13.48
C VAL A 688 35.25 4.05 12.11
N HIS A 689 36.25 4.15 11.23
CA HIS A 689 36.02 4.58 9.84
C HIS A 689 35.07 3.65 9.09
N PHE A 690 35.22 2.33 9.25
CA PHE A 690 34.28 1.37 8.68
C PHE A 690 32.83 1.63 9.14
N TYR A 691 32.62 1.83 10.45
CA TYR A 691 31.28 2.11 10.98
C TYR A 691 30.73 3.49 10.57
N ARG A 692 31.56 4.53 10.53
CA ARG A 692 31.17 5.85 10.00
C ARG A 692 30.78 5.79 8.53
N GLY A 693 31.48 4.96 7.74
CA GLY A 693 31.12 4.69 6.35
C GLY A 693 29.73 4.05 6.22
N ILE A 694 29.42 3.05 7.05
CA ILE A 694 28.09 2.42 7.09
C ILE A 694 27.00 3.41 7.49
N ILE A 695 27.23 4.22 8.52
CA ILE A 695 26.27 5.26 8.96
C ILE A 695 26.00 6.24 7.81
N ALA A 696 27.06 6.80 7.21
CA ALA A 696 26.94 7.71 6.08
C ALA A 696 26.20 7.07 4.90
N ALA A 697 26.49 5.80 4.60
CA ALA A 697 25.85 5.08 3.51
C ALA A 697 24.35 4.89 3.75
N HIS A 698 23.91 4.59 4.97
CA HIS A 698 22.49 4.51 5.32
C HIS A 698 21.80 5.88 5.30
N LEU A 699 22.51 6.96 5.65
CA LEU A 699 22.03 8.33 5.55
C LEU A 699 22.11 8.90 4.11
N VAL A 700 22.41 8.07 3.12
CA VAL A 700 22.49 8.46 1.69
C VAL A 700 23.57 9.52 1.43
N GLN A 701 24.60 9.57 2.27
CA GLN A 701 25.76 10.47 2.16
C GLN A 701 26.93 9.74 1.46
N TYR A 702 26.77 9.43 0.17
CA TYR A 702 27.70 8.58 -0.59
C TYR A 702 29.16 9.07 -0.54
N ASP A 703 29.41 10.37 -0.74
CA ASP A 703 30.77 10.92 -0.69
C ASP A 703 31.42 10.80 0.71
N ALA A 704 30.62 10.91 1.78
CA ALA A 704 31.11 10.70 3.13
C ALA A 704 31.38 9.21 3.40
N ALA A 705 30.52 8.33 2.89
CA ALA A 705 30.70 6.89 2.96
C ALA A 705 32.00 6.47 2.27
N ASP A 706 32.23 6.91 1.03
CA ASP A 706 33.42 6.58 0.24
C ASP A 706 34.71 7.07 0.91
N ARG A 707 34.71 8.29 1.45
CA ARG A 707 35.86 8.80 2.20
C ARG A 707 36.18 7.95 3.43
N HIS A 708 35.16 7.57 4.20
CA HIS A 708 35.34 6.74 5.39
C HIS A 708 35.75 5.31 5.05
N PHE A 709 35.16 4.71 4.03
CA PHE A 709 35.55 3.39 3.54
C PHE A 709 36.99 3.39 3.00
N GLY A 710 37.39 4.42 2.24
CA GLY A 710 38.77 4.59 1.79
C GLY A 710 39.76 4.69 2.95
N ALA A 711 39.45 5.49 3.98
CA ALA A 711 40.27 5.61 5.18
C ALA A 711 40.37 4.28 5.95
N ALA A 712 39.28 3.52 6.07
CA ALA A 712 39.28 2.21 6.71
C ALA A 712 40.19 1.20 5.98
N ILE A 713 40.13 1.16 4.65
CA ILE A 713 40.97 0.27 3.82
C ILE A 713 42.44 0.68 3.90
N GLN A 714 42.73 1.98 3.84
CA GLN A 714 44.09 2.49 3.95
C GLN A 714 44.71 2.16 5.32
N ALA A 715 43.94 2.31 6.39
CA ALA A 715 44.40 1.99 7.74
C ALA A 715 44.54 0.48 7.97
N ALA A 716 43.63 -0.35 7.41
CA ALA A 716 43.73 -1.80 7.47
C ALA A 716 43.04 -2.47 6.25
N PRO A 717 43.82 -3.02 5.30
CA PRO A 717 43.30 -3.59 4.04
C PRO A 717 42.25 -4.70 4.19
N VAL A 718 42.21 -5.37 5.36
CA VAL A 718 41.19 -6.40 5.69
C VAL A 718 39.75 -5.86 5.64
N TYR A 719 39.54 -4.54 5.76
CA TYR A 719 38.21 -3.96 5.65
C TYR A 719 37.66 -3.92 4.23
N ALA A 720 38.49 -4.09 3.19
CA ALA A 720 38.02 -4.11 1.81
C ALA A 720 36.95 -5.20 1.58
N GLU A 721 37.18 -6.41 2.11
CA GLU A 721 36.22 -7.52 1.99
C GLU A 721 34.93 -7.25 2.78
N LYS A 722 35.03 -6.66 3.99
CA LYS A 722 33.87 -6.33 4.81
C LYS A 722 33.00 -5.24 4.19
N ILE A 723 33.64 -4.20 3.64
CA ILE A 723 32.97 -3.10 2.94
C ILE A 723 32.27 -3.64 1.69
N ARG A 724 32.96 -4.51 0.93
CA ARG A 724 32.37 -5.15 -0.24
C ARG A 724 31.14 -5.97 0.13
N ALA A 725 31.21 -6.80 1.17
CA ALA A 725 30.07 -7.59 1.64
C ALA A 725 28.88 -6.71 2.05
N PHE A 726 29.14 -5.58 2.73
CA PHE A 726 28.10 -4.60 3.06
C PHE A 726 27.48 -3.96 1.81
N GLN A 727 28.30 -3.52 0.84
CA GLN A 727 27.83 -2.93 -0.41
C GLN A 727 26.98 -3.90 -1.23
N GLU A 728 27.39 -5.17 -1.33
CA GLU A 728 26.61 -6.22 -1.99
C GLU A 728 25.29 -6.53 -1.27
N GLN A 729 25.30 -6.56 0.07
CA GLN A 729 24.08 -6.72 0.85
C GLN A 729 23.10 -5.57 0.56
N MET A 730 23.56 -4.31 0.58
CA MET A 730 22.72 -3.16 0.27
C MET A 730 22.18 -3.24 -1.16
N ALA A 731 23.02 -3.60 -2.13
CA ALA A 731 22.59 -3.77 -3.52
C ALA A 731 21.52 -4.86 -3.68
N GLU A 732 21.62 -5.96 -2.93
CA GLU A 732 20.62 -7.02 -2.90
C GLU A 732 19.30 -6.56 -2.26
N GLU A 733 19.35 -5.79 -1.17
CA GLU A 733 18.15 -5.19 -0.56
C GLU A 733 17.41 -4.30 -1.58
N TYR A 734 18.12 -3.43 -2.29
CA TYR A 734 17.54 -2.57 -3.33
C TYR A 734 17.07 -3.32 -4.57
N ARG A 735 17.73 -4.43 -4.93
CA ARG A 735 17.25 -5.34 -5.97
C ARG A 735 15.90 -5.96 -5.60
N GLU A 736 15.75 -6.43 -4.37
CA GLU A 736 14.50 -7.00 -3.87
C GLU A 736 13.39 -5.95 -3.77
N TYR A 737 13.69 -4.73 -3.30
CA TYR A 737 12.73 -3.62 -3.39
C TYR A 737 12.31 -3.37 -4.84
N GLY A 738 13.27 -3.25 -5.75
CA GLY A 738 13.01 -3.05 -7.17
C GLY A 738 12.26 -4.20 -7.85
N ARG A 739 12.21 -5.41 -7.27
CA ARG A 739 11.40 -6.52 -7.80
C ARG A 739 9.98 -6.54 -7.25
N ASN A 740 9.83 -6.24 -5.96
CA ASN A 740 8.55 -6.37 -5.26
C ASN A 740 7.63 -5.15 -5.49
N PHE A 741 8.18 -3.98 -5.82
CA PHE A 741 7.41 -2.77 -6.12
C PHE A 741 7.16 -2.63 -7.64
N ILE A 742 6.12 -3.30 -8.14
CA ILE A 742 5.75 -3.29 -9.58
C ILE A 742 4.76 -2.16 -9.91
N ILE A 743 4.01 -1.65 -8.93
CA ILE A 743 2.89 -0.72 -9.13
C ILE A 743 3.36 0.71 -9.45
N ASP A 744 4.52 1.14 -8.91
CA ASP A 744 5.09 2.46 -9.20
C ASP A 744 6.45 2.35 -9.88
N VAL A 745 6.46 2.61 -11.19
CA VAL A 745 7.66 2.60 -12.05
C VAL A 745 8.70 3.62 -11.58
N LYS A 746 8.29 4.77 -11.05
CA LYS A 746 9.22 5.82 -10.59
C LYS A 746 9.97 5.38 -9.35
N SER A 747 9.26 4.93 -8.32
CA SER A 747 9.90 4.42 -7.09
C SER A 747 10.77 3.21 -7.39
N ARG A 748 10.30 2.27 -8.22
CA ARG A 748 11.07 1.09 -8.64
C ARG A 748 12.43 1.47 -9.22
N ARG A 749 12.46 2.37 -10.19
CA ARG A 749 13.70 2.82 -10.84
C ARG A 749 14.63 3.55 -9.88
N ARG A 750 14.10 4.45 -9.04
CA ARG A 750 14.90 5.16 -8.01
C ARG A 750 15.59 4.18 -7.06
N MET A 751 14.90 3.12 -6.63
CA MET A 751 15.48 2.09 -5.76
C MET A 751 16.63 1.34 -6.45
N LEU A 752 16.45 0.98 -7.73
CA LEU A 752 17.49 0.30 -8.50
C LEU A 752 18.74 1.17 -8.68
N ILE A 753 18.57 2.46 -8.96
CA ILE A 753 19.68 3.43 -9.05
C ILE A 753 20.41 3.55 -7.72
N LYS A 754 19.68 3.62 -6.59
CA LYS A 754 20.29 3.62 -5.25
C LYS A 754 21.11 2.36 -5.01
N GLY A 755 20.59 1.19 -5.36
CA GLY A 755 21.35 -0.07 -5.27
C GLY A 755 22.67 -0.01 -6.06
N LEU A 756 22.63 0.54 -7.29
CA LEU A 756 23.83 0.70 -8.12
C LEU A 756 24.85 1.67 -7.50
N ARG A 757 24.38 2.70 -6.77
CA ARG A 757 25.28 3.61 -6.02
C ARG A 757 26.01 2.90 -4.88
N TYR A 758 25.44 1.84 -4.28
CA TYR A 758 26.17 1.04 -3.27
C TYR A 758 27.16 0.07 -3.92
N CYS A 759 26.75 -0.63 -4.99
CA CYS A 759 27.59 -1.63 -5.65
C CYS A 759 27.31 -1.65 -7.17
N SER A 760 28.12 -0.90 -7.92
CA SER A 760 27.88 -0.63 -9.34
C SER A 760 28.14 -1.81 -10.26
N ASP A 761 28.86 -2.83 -9.80
CA ASP A 761 29.27 -4.03 -10.53
C ASP A 761 28.53 -5.30 -10.03
N TYR A 762 27.50 -5.14 -9.19
CA TYR A 762 26.69 -6.25 -8.70
C TYR A 762 25.75 -6.80 -9.78
N GLN A 763 26.19 -7.86 -10.47
CA GLN A 763 25.50 -8.41 -11.64
C GLN A 763 24.00 -8.72 -11.43
N PRO A 764 23.56 -9.34 -10.31
CA PRO A 764 22.14 -9.63 -10.11
C PRO A 764 21.25 -8.39 -10.12
N LEU A 765 21.76 -7.24 -9.66
CA LEU A 765 21.05 -5.95 -9.68
C LEU A 765 21.08 -5.33 -11.09
N ILE A 766 22.24 -5.36 -11.75
CA ILE A 766 22.40 -4.87 -13.13
C ILE A 766 21.41 -5.57 -14.06
N ASP A 767 21.22 -6.89 -13.90
CA ASP A 767 20.25 -7.66 -14.69
C ASP A 767 18.82 -7.14 -14.51
N VAL A 768 18.43 -6.79 -13.28
CA VAL A 768 17.10 -6.22 -12.98
C VAL A 768 16.96 -4.80 -13.53
N VAL A 769 18.01 -3.97 -13.43
CA VAL A 769 18.04 -2.63 -14.04
C VAL A 769 17.83 -2.71 -15.55
N ARG A 770 18.57 -3.60 -16.22
CA ARG A 770 18.45 -3.80 -17.68
C ARG A 770 17.10 -4.38 -18.08
N LEU A 771 16.56 -5.31 -17.30
CA LEU A 771 15.21 -5.82 -17.53
C LEU A 771 14.18 -4.69 -17.42
N HIS A 772 14.26 -3.89 -16.37
CA HIS A 772 13.35 -2.77 -16.14
C HIS A 772 13.44 -1.69 -17.23
N ALA A 773 14.64 -1.35 -17.68
CA ALA A 773 14.84 -0.46 -18.82
C ALA A 773 14.22 -1.02 -20.11
N SER A 774 14.34 -2.34 -20.34
CA SER A 774 13.74 -3.00 -21.50
C SER A 774 12.21 -3.02 -21.45
N GLU A 775 11.63 -3.24 -20.27
CA GLU A 775 10.18 -3.13 -20.04
C GLU A 775 9.69 -1.71 -20.31
N GLY A 776 10.39 -0.70 -19.78
CA GLY A 776 10.06 0.71 -19.99
C GLY A 776 10.13 1.13 -21.45
N LEU A 777 11.17 0.71 -22.17
CA LEU A 777 11.31 1.01 -23.60
C LEU A 777 10.21 0.35 -24.45
N LYS A 778 9.86 -0.91 -24.15
CA LYS A 778 8.74 -1.59 -24.83
C LYS A 778 7.41 -0.88 -24.61
N ALA A 779 7.15 -0.41 -23.38
CA ALA A 779 5.95 0.36 -23.07
C ALA A 779 5.92 1.71 -23.82
N ALA A 780 7.06 2.40 -23.89
CA ALA A 780 7.18 3.66 -24.62
C ALA A 780 6.95 3.50 -26.14
N GLN A 781 7.44 2.42 -26.74
CA GLN A 781 7.31 2.14 -28.17
C GLN A 781 5.90 1.73 -28.61
N ASP A 782 5.11 1.13 -27.72
CA ASP A 782 3.74 0.71 -27.99
C ASP A 782 2.81 1.14 -26.85
N PRO A 783 2.39 2.43 -26.83
CA PRO A 783 1.50 2.96 -25.80
C PRO A 783 0.17 2.23 -25.71
N SER A 784 -0.29 1.59 -26.80
CA SER A 784 -1.55 0.84 -26.83
C SER A 784 -1.52 -0.42 -25.96
N LYS A 785 -0.31 -0.92 -25.66
CA LYS A 785 -0.08 -2.08 -24.78
C LYS A 785 0.42 -1.68 -23.39
N ALA A 786 0.65 -0.39 -23.15
CA ALA A 786 0.99 0.11 -21.83
C ALA A 786 -0.23 0.00 -20.90
N PRO A 787 -0.03 -0.29 -19.60
CA PRO A 787 -1.12 -0.18 -18.63
C PRO A 787 -1.75 1.22 -18.69
N ALA A 788 -3.08 1.32 -18.59
CA ALA A 788 -3.81 2.58 -18.74
C ALA A 788 -3.37 3.71 -17.78
N HIS A 789 -2.62 3.38 -16.73
CA HIS A 789 -2.10 4.33 -15.73
C HIS A 789 -0.65 4.79 -15.97
N LEU A 790 0.01 4.31 -17.04
CA LEU A 790 1.41 4.63 -17.32
C LEU A 790 1.50 5.78 -18.34
N ASP A 791 1.94 6.95 -17.90
CA ASP A 791 2.32 8.03 -18.81
C ASP A 791 3.68 7.71 -19.47
N CYS A 792 3.62 7.30 -20.74
CA CYS A 792 4.81 6.99 -21.53
C CYS A 792 5.70 8.22 -21.79
N ILE A 793 5.15 9.43 -21.85
CA ILE A 793 5.91 10.66 -22.06
C ILE A 793 6.78 10.93 -20.84
N ASP A 794 6.17 10.99 -19.66
CA ASP A 794 6.88 11.21 -18.41
C ASP A 794 7.87 10.08 -18.10
N LEU A 795 7.52 8.83 -18.44
CA LEU A 795 8.44 7.69 -18.36
C LEU A 795 9.73 7.95 -19.15
N VAL A 796 9.61 8.29 -20.43
CA VAL A 796 10.75 8.53 -21.32
C VAL A 796 11.57 9.72 -20.86
N LYS A 797 10.93 10.87 -20.60
CA LYS A 797 11.60 12.08 -20.10
C LYS A 797 12.37 11.79 -18.82
N THR A 798 11.77 11.02 -17.91
CA THR A 798 12.40 10.67 -16.66
C THR A 798 13.58 9.70 -16.84
N TRP A 799 13.48 8.69 -17.71
CA TRP A 799 14.62 7.80 -18.00
C TRP A 799 15.79 8.56 -18.60
N CYS A 800 15.54 9.46 -19.57
CA CYS A 800 16.60 10.29 -20.15
C CYS A 800 17.26 11.16 -19.08
N ARG A 801 16.48 11.82 -18.22
CA ARG A 801 17.01 12.61 -17.11
C ARG A 801 17.88 11.76 -16.18
N ASP A 802 17.39 10.60 -15.73
CA ASP A 802 18.12 9.76 -14.79
C ASP A 802 19.41 9.19 -15.43
N ILE A 803 19.43 8.94 -16.75
CA ILE A 803 20.63 8.54 -17.49
C ILE A 803 21.68 9.67 -17.51
N GLU A 804 21.24 10.93 -17.61
CA GLU A 804 22.13 12.10 -17.58
C GLU A 804 22.64 12.40 -16.16
N GLU A 805 21.79 12.30 -15.15
CA GLU A 805 22.12 12.62 -13.75
C GLU A 805 22.93 11.53 -13.05
N HIS A 806 22.84 10.26 -13.50
CA HIS A 806 23.45 9.12 -12.84
C HIS A 806 24.43 8.36 -13.74
N ASP A 807 25.71 8.72 -13.66
CA ASP A 807 26.81 8.02 -14.34
C ASP A 807 26.79 6.50 -14.11
N VAL A 808 26.46 6.07 -12.90
CA VAL A 808 26.39 4.66 -12.54
C VAL A 808 25.27 3.91 -13.26
N LEU A 809 24.14 4.57 -13.53
CA LEU A 809 23.06 4.00 -14.32
C LEU A 809 23.50 3.90 -15.78
N ARG A 810 24.03 5.00 -16.33
CA ARG A 810 24.52 5.09 -17.70
C ARG A 810 25.58 4.03 -18.01
N ALA A 811 26.51 3.78 -17.10
CA ALA A 811 27.55 2.76 -17.25
C ALA A 811 27.01 1.31 -17.26
N ASN A 812 25.83 1.08 -16.68
CA ASN A 812 25.26 -0.25 -16.51
C ASN A 812 24.14 -0.59 -17.50
N LEU A 813 23.60 0.38 -18.21
CA LEU A 813 22.65 0.15 -19.31
C LEU A 813 23.35 -0.29 -20.60
N LEU A 814 22.62 -0.99 -21.45
CA LEU A 814 23.12 -1.31 -22.79
C LEU A 814 23.08 -0.04 -23.67
N PRO A 815 24.09 0.17 -24.54
CA PRO A 815 24.10 1.24 -25.54
C PRO A 815 22.78 1.37 -26.30
N SER A 816 22.20 0.24 -26.72
CA SER A 816 20.92 0.18 -27.43
C SER A 816 19.72 0.65 -26.58
N GLN A 817 19.75 0.45 -25.27
CA GLN A 817 18.68 0.91 -24.37
C GLN A 817 18.73 2.42 -24.21
N ILE A 818 19.93 2.97 -24.02
CA ILE A 818 20.12 4.42 -23.89
C ILE A 818 19.69 5.11 -25.20
N ALA A 819 20.18 4.62 -26.34
CA ALA A 819 19.78 5.13 -27.65
C ALA A 819 18.26 5.02 -27.86
N GLY A 820 17.65 3.90 -27.45
CA GLY A 820 16.21 3.68 -27.53
C GLY A 820 15.38 4.73 -26.78
N PHE A 821 15.77 5.10 -25.55
CA PHE A 821 15.07 6.15 -24.80
C PHE A 821 15.19 7.52 -25.48
N TYR A 822 16.38 7.90 -25.96
CA TYR A 822 16.54 9.16 -26.69
C TYR A 822 15.76 9.17 -28.01
N GLN A 823 15.62 8.02 -28.70
CA GLN A 823 14.76 7.91 -29.88
C GLN A 823 13.29 8.17 -29.54
N GLN A 824 12.79 7.64 -28.42
CA GLN A 824 11.42 7.94 -27.97
C GLN A 824 11.29 9.41 -27.54
N LEU A 825 12.32 9.99 -26.91
CA LEU A 825 12.31 11.40 -26.54
C LEU A 825 12.24 12.31 -27.77
N ILE A 826 12.92 11.96 -28.85
CA ILE A 826 12.85 12.68 -30.13
C ILE A 826 11.43 12.69 -30.70
N VAL A 827 10.72 11.55 -30.65
CA VAL A 827 9.30 11.47 -31.10
C VAL A 827 8.43 12.44 -30.31
N ILE A 828 8.63 12.50 -28.98
CA ILE A 828 7.91 13.42 -28.10
C ILE A 828 8.28 14.88 -28.41
N GLN A 829 9.57 15.20 -28.51
CA GLN A 829 10.05 16.56 -28.78
C GLN A 829 9.57 17.09 -30.13
N HIS A 830 9.48 16.22 -31.16
CA HIS A 830 8.87 16.59 -32.43
C HIS A 830 7.39 16.96 -32.29
N SER A 831 6.63 16.28 -31.43
CA SER A 831 5.23 16.63 -31.17
C SER A 831 5.07 17.93 -30.36
N GLU A 832 6.11 18.34 -29.64
CA GLU A 832 6.17 19.59 -28.86
C GLU A 832 6.82 20.75 -29.63
N ASP A 833 7.19 20.54 -30.90
CA ASP A 833 7.95 21.47 -31.75
C ASP A 833 9.32 21.92 -31.14
N ASP A 834 9.89 21.13 -30.22
CA ASP A 834 11.19 21.40 -29.56
C ASP A 834 12.37 20.95 -30.42
N THR A 835 12.68 21.74 -31.45
CA THR A 835 13.77 21.42 -32.40
C THR A 835 15.15 21.40 -31.73
N ALA A 836 15.37 22.26 -30.72
CA ALA A 836 16.63 22.30 -29.98
C ALA A 836 16.83 21.02 -29.15
N GLY A 837 15.76 20.56 -28.48
CA GLY A 837 15.73 19.29 -27.76
C GLY A 837 16.02 18.10 -28.67
N VAL A 838 15.43 18.06 -29.87
CA VAL A 838 15.66 16.98 -30.85
C VAL A 838 17.14 16.89 -31.24
N LEU A 839 17.78 18.02 -31.57
CA LEU A 839 19.21 18.04 -31.92
C LEU A 839 20.09 17.56 -30.76
N ASN A 840 19.77 17.97 -29.53
CA ASN A 840 20.48 17.50 -28.34
C ASN A 840 20.33 15.97 -28.19
N SER A 841 19.12 15.43 -28.29
CA SER A 841 18.83 14.00 -28.21
C SER A 841 19.58 13.19 -29.29
N TYR A 842 19.64 13.68 -30.53
CA TYR A 842 20.45 13.04 -31.58
C TYR A 842 21.95 13.10 -31.28
N SER A 843 22.46 14.20 -30.71
CA SER A 843 23.85 14.27 -30.27
C SER A 843 24.15 13.24 -29.18
N ARG A 844 23.19 12.96 -28.28
CA ARG A 844 23.32 11.88 -27.29
C ARG A 844 23.38 10.50 -27.93
N ILE A 845 22.57 10.25 -28.95
CA ILE A 845 22.61 8.98 -29.71
C ILE A 845 23.96 8.84 -30.44
N LEU A 846 24.43 9.88 -31.14
CA LEU A 846 25.71 9.85 -31.86
C LEU A 846 26.92 9.65 -30.95
N ALA A 847 26.85 10.06 -29.68
CA ALA A 847 27.88 9.75 -28.70
C ALA A 847 28.00 8.24 -28.40
N ILE A 848 26.95 7.48 -28.68
CA ILE A 848 26.85 6.03 -28.44
C ILE A 848 27.08 5.24 -29.74
N THR A 849 26.48 5.72 -30.83
CA THR A 849 26.57 5.13 -32.18
C THR A 849 27.09 6.19 -33.16
N PRO A 850 28.40 6.50 -33.14
CA PRO A 850 28.98 7.57 -33.96
C PRO A 850 28.91 7.27 -35.46
N ASP A 851 28.79 6.00 -35.85
CA ASP A 851 28.75 5.56 -37.24
C ASP A 851 27.32 5.19 -37.71
N ASP A 852 26.29 5.84 -37.15
CA ASP A 852 24.90 5.66 -37.60
C ASP A 852 24.55 6.68 -38.71
N ALA A 853 24.52 6.19 -39.96
CA ALA A 853 24.21 7.00 -41.14
C ALA A 853 22.82 7.66 -41.08
N SER A 854 21.83 6.96 -40.53
CA SER A 854 20.44 7.45 -40.43
C SER A 854 20.36 8.62 -39.47
N VAL A 855 21.02 8.51 -38.32
CA VAL A 855 21.07 9.58 -37.33
C VAL A 855 21.79 10.82 -37.88
N HIS A 856 22.94 10.63 -38.53
CA HIS A 856 23.66 11.72 -39.19
C HIS A 856 22.79 12.42 -40.25
N HIS A 857 22.04 11.65 -41.04
CA HIS A 857 21.10 12.17 -42.02
C HIS A 857 19.98 13.01 -41.36
N ASN A 858 19.34 12.49 -40.31
CA ASN A 858 18.25 13.18 -39.62
C ASN A 858 18.72 14.50 -38.99
N VAL A 859 19.90 14.53 -38.38
CA VAL A 859 20.52 15.77 -37.86
C VAL A 859 20.76 16.77 -38.99
N ALA A 860 21.29 16.32 -40.13
CA ALA A 860 21.52 17.19 -41.28
C ALA A 860 20.22 17.81 -41.80
N SER A 861 19.15 17.02 -41.92
CA SER A 861 17.82 17.46 -42.34
C SER A 861 17.29 18.59 -41.45
N ILE A 862 17.40 18.43 -40.13
CA ILE A 862 16.96 19.44 -39.16
C ILE A 862 17.80 20.71 -39.25
N LEU A 863 19.13 20.58 -39.33
CA LEU A 863 20.03 21.72 -39.46
C LEU A 863 19.77 22.52 -40.75
N PHE A 864 19.45 21.84 -41.86
CA PHE A 864 19.04 22.52 -43.09
C PHE A 864 17.71 23.27 -42.91
N GLY A 865 16.73 22.67 -42.23
CA GLY A 865 15.47 23.33 -41.89
C GLY A 865 15.65 24.59 -41.02
N LEU A 866 16.69 24.61 -40.18
CA LEU A 866 17.06 25.77 -39.35
C LEU A 866 17.95 26.80 -40.06
N GLY A 867 18.40 26.53 -41.30
CA GLY A 867 19.33 27.38 -42.03
C GLY A 867 20.81 27.23 -41.63
N GLU A 868 21.16 26.24 -40.81
CA GLU A 868 22.53 25.92 -40.36
C GLU A 868 23.26 25.06 -41.40
N PHE A 869 23.33 25.54 -42.65
CA PHE A 869 23.76 24.76 -43.81
C PHE A 869 25.16 24.15 -43.68
N GLN A 870 26.13 24.88 -43.14
CA GLN A 870 27.51 24.37 -43.02
C GLN A 870 27.60 23.18 -42.05
N GLN A 871 26.81 23.19 -40.98
CA GLN A 871 26.77 22.08 -40.03
C GLN A 871 25.99 20.90 -40.62
N GLY A 872 24.87 21.17 -41.30
CA GLY A 872 24.11 20.15 -42.03
C GLY A 872 24.93 19.41 -43.07
N ILE A 873 25.75 20.13 -43.86
CA ILE A 873 26.70 19.56 -44.83
C ILE A 873 27.64 18.57 -44.16
N LYS A 874 28.26 18.92 -43.03
CA LYS A 874 29.18 18.02 -42.31
C LYS A 874 28.52 16.72 -41.88
N HIS A 875 27.29 16.80 -41.39
CA HIS A 875 26.54 15.61 -40.98
C HIS A 875 26.09 14.77 -42.18
N LEU A 876 25.69 15.39 -43.29
CA LEU A 876 25.32 14.68 -44.51
C LEU A 876 26.53 14.00 -45.17
N GLU A 877 27.70 14.66 -45.19
CA GLU A 877 28.95 14.05 -45.67
C GLU A 877 29.31 12.79 -44.87
N LYS A 878 29.15 12.82 -43.54
CA LYS A 878 29.33 11.65 -42.69
C LYS A 878 28.30 10.56 -42.99
N ALA A 879 27.02 10.91 -43.12
CA ALA A 879 25.97 9.93 -43.47
C ALA A 879 26.29 9.21 -44.79
N VAL A 880 26.68 9.96 -45.84
CA VAL A 880 27.02 9.42 -47.16
C VAL A 880 28.31 8.61 -47.14
N ALA A 881 29.28 8.99 -46.30
CA ALA A 881 30.51 8.22 -46.13
C ALA A 881 30.24 6.84 -45.49
N ILE A 882 29.28 6.76 -44.57
CA ILE A 882 28.87 5.52 -43.90
C ILE A 882 27.97 4.69 -44.82
N ASP A 883 26.91 5.29 -45.37
CA ASP A 883 25.98 4.66 -46.30
C ASP A 883 25.73 5.57 -47.51
N LYS A 884 26.23 5.13 -48.67
CA LYS A 884 26.09 5.85 -49.94
C LYS A 884 24.63 6.01 -50.38
N SER A 885 23.69 5.25 -49.80
CA SER A 885 22.26 5.37 -50.09
C SER A 885 21.71 6.78 -49.84
N TYR A 886 22.33 7.53 -48.92
CA TYR A 886 21.96 8.90 -48.56
C TYR A 886 22.50 9.96 -49.53
N ALA A 887 23.26 9.58 -50.57
CA ALA A 887 23.79 10.54 -51.54
C ALA A 887 22.70 11.34 -52.25
N GLY A 888 21.51 10.74 -52.47
CA GLY A 888 20.37 11.40 -53.12
C GLY A 888 19.84 12.63 -52.39
N PHE A 889 20.20 12.85 -51.13
CA PHE A 889 19.85 14.08 -50.43
C PHE A 889 20.65 15.29 -50.93
N TRP A 890 21.87 15.10 -51.43
CA TRP A 890 22.63 16.16 -52.12
C TRP A 890 21.90 16.65 -53.36
N GLU A 891 21.26 15.77 -54.12
CA GLU A 891 20.43 16.15 -55.27
C GLU A 891 19.25 17.03 -54.85
N LYS A 892 18.54 16.67 -53.78
CA LYS A 892 17.41 17.48 -53.27
C LYS A 892 17.85 18.85 -52.77
N ILE A 893 19.02 18.94 -52.12
CA ILE A 893 19.61 20.22 -51.71
C ILE A 893 19.92 21.07 -52.95
N GLY A 894 20.54 20.46 -53.97
CA GLY A 894 20.79 21.12 -55.25
C GLY A 894 19.52 21.64 -55.92
N ASP A 895 18.44 20.85 -55.92
CA ASP A 895 17.16 21.24 -56.51
C ASP A 895 16.55 22.46 -55.82
N ASN A 896 16.57 22.50 -54.48
CA ASN A 896 16.07 23.64 -53.70
C ASN A 896 16.93 24.90 -53.90
N LEU A 897 18.26 24.76 -53.94
CA LEU A 897 19.19 25.87 -54.18
C LEU A 897 19.02 26.44 -55.59
N TYR A 898 18.85 25.57 -56.58
CA TYR A 898 18.57 25.96 -57.97
C TYR A 898 17.28 26.77 -58.07
N GLN A 899 16.20 26.32 -57.41
CA GLN A 899 14.93 27.06 -57.37
C GLN A 899 15.06 28.42 -56.68
N SER A 900 15.97 28.54 -55.72
CA SER A 900 16.27 29.79 -55.02
C SER A 900 17.28 30.68 -55.75
N ALA A 901 17.64 30.33 -57.00
CA ALA A 901 18.66 30.98 -57.82
C ALA A 901 20.08 31.04 -57.22
N GLN A 902 20.37 30.15 -56.26
CA GLN A 902 21.70 29.94 -55.66
C GLN A 902 22.44 28.87 -56.45
N PHE A 903 22.84 29.23 -57.67
CA PHE A 903 23.30 28.27 -58.68
C PHE A 903 24.68 27.66 -58.37
N ASP A 904 25.61 28.42 -57.77
CA ASP A 904 26.94 27.93 -57.42
C ASP A 904 26.86 26.84 -56.33
N GLU A 905 26.05 27.05 -55.29
CA GLU A 905 25.82 26.07 -54.24
C GLU A 905 25.02 24.86 -54.74
N ALA A 906 24.09 25.09 -55.68
CA ALA A 906 23.36 24.01 -56.33
C ALA A 906 24.30 23.08 -57.12
N ILE A 907 25.24 23.65 -57.89
CA ILE A 907 26.29 22.90 -58.60
C ILE A 907 27.11 22.08 -57.61
N PHE A 908 27.59 22.69 -56.54
CA PHE A 908 28.37 21.98 -55.51
C PHE A 908 27.61 20.77 -54.93
N ALA A 909 26.31 20.94 -54.62
CA ALA A 909 25.48 19.87 -54.11
C ALA A 909 25.28 18.75 -55.17
N TYR A 910 24.97 19.09 -56.41
CA TYR A 910 24.87 18.10 -57.49
C TYR A 910 26.17 17.35 -57.74
N GLU A 911 27.31 18.03 -57.68
CA GLU A 911 28.63 17.42 -57.80
C GLU A 911 28.90 16.42 -56.67
N LYS A 912 28.58 16.79 -55.42
CA LYS A 912 28.67 15.87 -54.27
C LYS A 912 27.78 14.64 -54.44
N CYS A 913 26.55 14.82 -54.94
CA CYS A 913 25.66 13.70 -55.27
C CYS A 913 26.26 12.81 -56.36
N PHE A 914 26.81 13.41 -57.42
CA PHE A 914 27.34 12.71 -58.58
C PHE A 914 28.62 11.94 -58.24
N MET A 915 29.47 12.48 -57.36
CA MET A 915 30.65 11.77 -56.84
C MET A 915 30.27 10.50 -56.09
N ALA A 916 29.18 10.52 -55.33
CA ALA A 916 28.71 9.36 -54.57
C ALA A 916 27.89 8.38 -55.43
N TRP A 917 27.16 8.87 -56.44
CA TRP A 917 26.40 8.08 -57.43
C TRP A 917 26.68 8.50 -58.88
N PRO A 918 27.81 8.06 -59.45
CA PRO A 918 28.20 8.44 -60.81
C PRO A 918 27.24 7.95 -61.91
N GLU A 919 26.41 6.96 -61.62
CA GLU A 919 25.42 6.40 -62.56
C GLU A 919 24.15 7.26 -62.67
N ASN A 920 23.92 8.18 -61.73
CA ASN A 920 22.83 9.15 -61.85
C ASN A 920 23.23 10.27 -62.83
N THR A 921 23.17 9.94 -64.13
CA THR A 921 23.50 10.86 -65.23
C THR A 921 22.60 12.10 -65.25
N GLY A 922 21.40 12.04 -64.66
CA GLY A 922 20.49 13.18 -64.53
C GLY A 922 21.12 14.39 -63.83
N LEU A 923 22.09 14.17 -62.93
CA LEU A 923 22.80 15.23 -62.22
C LEU A 923 23.66 16.10 -63.14
N LEU A 924 24.28 15.53 -64.18
CA LEU A 924 25.07 16.28 -65.16
C LEU A 924 24.18 17.25 -65.97
N LYS A 925 22.93 16.86 -66.22
CA LYS A 925 21.94 17.76 -66.80
C LYS A 925 21.64 18.92 -65.85
N LYS A 926 21.39 18.64 -64.56
CA LYS A 926 21.09 19.65 -63.55
C LYS A 926 22.25 20.63 -63.34
N ILE A 927 23.50 20.16 -63.33
CA ILE A 927 24.71 21.00 -63.30
C ILE A 927 24.78 21.90 -64.54
N GLY A 928 24.55 21.34 -65.74
CA GLY A 928 24.51 22.11 -66.99
C GLY A 928 23.44 23.20 -66.96
N ASP A 929 22.24 22.87 -66.47
CA ASP A 929 21.11 23.80 -66.33
C ASP A 929 21.45 24.97 -65.37
N CYS A 930 22.21 24.72 -64.29
CA CYS A 930 22.75 25.77 -63.41
C CYS A 930 23.68 26.75 -64.15
N TYR A 931 24.65 26.22 -64.89
CA TYR A 931 25.59 27.05 -65.65
C TYR A 931 24.88 27.87 -66.74
N VAL A 932 23.82 27.34 -67.36
CA VAL A 932 22.98 28.11 -68.29
C VAL A 932 22.29 29.26 -67.56
N ALA A 933 21.69 29.01 -66.40
CA ALA A 933 21.02 30.04 -65.61
C ALA A 933 21.98 31.15 -65.13
N MET A 934 23.25 30.81 -64.92
CA MET A 934 24.34 31.76 -64.60
C MET A 934 24.95 32.47 -65.83
N ASN A 935 24.45 32.20 -67.04
CA ASN A 935 25.02 32.69 -68.31
C ASN A 935 26.50 32.29 -68.53
N GLN A 936 26.87 31.07 -68.15
CA GLN A 936 28.18 30.45 -68.37
C GLN A 936 28.12 29.34 -69.43
N PRO A 937 28.02 29.69 -70.73
CA PRO A 937 27.70 28.73 -71.79
C PRO A 937 28.79 27.67 -72.03
N GLU A 938 30.06 27.98 -71.80
CA GLU A 938 31.16 27.01 -71.98
C GLU A 938 31.15 25.92 -70.89
N ALA A 939 30.86 26.29 -69.64
CA ALA A 939 30.74 25.32 -68.54
C ALA A 939 29.47 24.45 -68.70
N ALA A 940 28.35 25.05 -69.12
CA ALA A 940 27.13 24.31 -69.46
C ALA A 940 27.36 23.29 -70.58
N LYS A 941 28.04 23.71 -71.65
CA LYS A 941 28.42 22.83 -72.76
C LYS A 941 29.28 21.65 -72.30
N ALA A 942 30.24 21.88 -71.41
CA ALA A 942 31.07 20.82 -70.84
C ALA A 942 30.23 19.79 -70.06
N ALA A 943 29.32 20.24 -69.18
CA ALA A 943 28.43 19.37 -68.42
C ALA A 943 27.50 18.54 -69.33
N TYR A 944 26.89 19.13 -70.37
CA TYR A 944 26.04 18.40 -71.31
C TYR A 944 26.81 17.43 -72.22
N LEU A 945 28.06 17.74 -72.56
CA LEU A 945 28.93 16.80 -73.28
C LEU A 945 29.26 15.58 -72.43
N ALA A 946 29.62 15.78 -71.15
CA ALA A 946 29.84 14.69 -70.20
C ALA A 946 28.58 13.82 -70.03
N LEU A 947 27.39 14.43 -69.99
CA LEU A 947 26.11 13.71 -69.99
C LEU A 947 25.94 12.85 -71.25
N LYS A 948 26.18 13.44 -72.42
CA LYS A 948 26.06 12.76 -73.72
C LYS A 948 27.00 11.56 -73.80
N GLU A 949 28.25 11.71 -73.35
CA GLU A 949 29.24 10.63 -73.35
C GLU A 949 28.78 9.46 -72.47
N LYS A 950 28.32 9.74 -71.24
CA LYS A 950 27.81 8.69 -70.34
C LYS A 950 26.57 7.98 -70.90
N LEU A 951 25.63 8.72 -71.51
CA LEU A 951 24.45 8.11 -72.15
C LEU A 951 24.82 7.24 -73.35
N MET A 952 25.83 7.64 -74.14
CA MET A 952 26.30 6.84 -75.27
C MET A 952 27.12 5.62 -74.84
N ALA A 953 27.83 5.68 -73.72
CA ALA A 953 28.57 4.54 -73.16
C ALA A 953 27.63 3.41 -72.64
N GLY A 954 26.37 3.71 -72.34
CA GLY A 954 25.36 2.74 -71.88
C GLY A 954 24.54 2.06 -73.00
N LEU A 955 24.74 2.42 -74.27
CA LEU A 955 24.02 1.85 -75.42
C LEU A 955 24.86 0.75 -76.08
N PRO A 956 24.32 -0.46 -76.33
CA PRO A 956 25.05 -1.48 -77.09
C PRO A 956 25.29 -1.00 -78.51
N THR A 957 26.53 -1.09 -78.98
CA THR A 957 26.96 -0.60 -80.30
C THR A 957 26.21 -1.33 -81.43
N PRO A 958 25.65 -0.62 -82.43
CA PRO A 958 24.95 -1.26 -83.54
C PRO A 958 25.91 -2.01 -84.47
N PRO A 959 25.47 -3.09 -85.14
CA PRO A 959 26.33 -3.90 -85.99
C PRO A 959 26.73 -3.16 -87.27
N GLN A 960 28.01 -3.24 -87.62
CA GLN A 960 28.57 -2.65 -88.86
C GLN A 960 28.01 -3.36 -90.10
N VAL A 961 27.45 -2.59 -91.02
CA VAL A 961 26.91 -3.05 -92.32
C VAL A 961 28.01 -2.91 -93.39
N HIS A 962 28.12 -3.90 -94.27
CA HIS A 962 28.96 -3.88 -95.48
C HIS A 962 28.46 -2.90 -96.54
#